data_AF-A0A6C1E646-F1
#
_entry.id   AF-A0A6C1E646-F1
#
_cell.length_a   1.000
_cell.length_b   1.000
_cell.length_c   1.000
_cell.angle_alpha   90.00
_cell.angle_beta   90.00
_cell.angle_gamma   90.00
#
_symmetry.space_group_name_H-M   'P 1'
#
loop_
_entity.id
_entity.type
_entity.pdbx_description
1 polymer ?
#
loop_
_entity_poly.entity_id
_entity_poly.type
_entity_poly.pdbx_seq_one_letter_code
_entity_poly.pdbx_strand_id
1 'polypeptide(L)'
;MTAPEEYLEKLKPFQVGVPSRDPESNKERYLLKDANNKKFDLEGTTKRFEHLLSLSGLFKHFIESKAAKDPKFRQVLDILEENKANGKGKGKHQDVRRRKTEHEEDAELLKEEDSDDDENIEFQFRDSPGYVNGQLRPYQVQGVNWLVSLHKNKIAGILADEMGLGKTLQTISFIGYLRYIEKVPGPFLVIAPKSTLNNWLREINRWTPDVNAFILQGDKEERSSLIQKKLLTCDFDVVVASYEIIIREKSPLKKIDWEYIIIDEAHRIKNEESMLSQVLREFTSRNRLLITGTPLQNNLHELWALLNFLLPDIFSDSQDFDDWFSSESAEDDQDKIVRQLHTVLQPFLLRRIKSDVETSLLPKKELNLYVGMSNMQKKWYKKILEKDLDAVNGSNGSKESKTRLLNIMMQLRKCCNHPYLFDGAEPGPPYTTDEHLVYNAAKLEVLDKLLKKLKEEGSRVLIFSQMSRVLDILEDYCYFRDYDYCRIDGSTAHEDRIQAIDDYNAPDSKKFVFLLTTRAGGLGINLTSADIVVLYDSDWNPQADLQAMDRAHRIGQKKQVKVFRLVTDNSVEEKILERATQKLRLDQLVIQQNRTSSKKKENKADSKDALLSMIQHGAADVFKSGTSTGSAGTPEPGSEGKGDDIDLDELLSKSENKTKSLNAKYETLGLDDLQKFNQDSAYEWNGQDFKKKTQKDIISPVLLNPTKRERKENYSIDNYYKDVLNTGRSSTPSHPRMPKPHVFHSHQLQPPQLKVLYEKERMWTAKKTGYVPTMDDVKVAYGDISNEDEKKQKLELLKLSVNNAQPLTEEEEKTKADWESEGFTNWNKLEFRKFITVSGKYGRNSIQAIARELAPGKTLEEVRAYAKAFWSNIERIEDYEKYLKIIENEEEKIKRVKMQQEALRRKLSEYKNPFFDLKLKHPPSSNNKRTYSEEEDRFILLMLFKYGLDRDDVYELVRDEIRDCPLFELDFYFRSRTPVELARRGNTLLQCLEKEFNAGIVLDDATKDRMKKEDENGKRVREEFANEVADKKDVDVAESKKAKVEETSNLETEQFAVKAIAENETAR
;
A
#
# COMPACT_ATOMS: atom_id res chain seq x y z
N MET A 1 -22.94 1.48 -32.61
CA MET A 1 -22.72 2.57 -33.58
C MET A 1 -21.85 2.01 -34.68
N THR A 2 -22.36 1.94 -35.90
CA THR A 2 -21.60 1.50 -37.09
C THR A 2 -20.53 2.53 -37.42
N ALA A 3 -19.34 2.09 -37.80
CA ALA A 3 -18.27 2.99 -38.23
C ALA A 3 -18.74 3.79 -39.46
N PRO A 4 -18.38 5.09 -39.59
CA PRO A 4 -18.75 5.88 -40.77
C PRO A 4 -18.20 5.19 -42.03
N GLU A 5 -19.01 5.04 -43.08
CA GLU A 5 -18.60 4.36 -44.32
C GLU A 5 -17.34 4.99 -44.91
N GLU A 6 -17.23 6.32 -44.85
CA GLU A 6 -16.05 7.09 -45.29
C GLU A 6 -14.75 6.71 -44.54
N TYR A 7 -14.84 6.34 -43.25
CA TYR A 7 -13.69 5.88 -42.48
C TYR A 7 -13.24 4.49 -42.95
N LEU A 8 -14.19 3.58 -43.12
CA LEU A 8 -13.89 2.21 -43.57
C LEU A 8 -13.26 2.20 -44.95
N GLU A 9 -13.68 3.09 -45.87
CA GLU A 9 -13.05 3.23 -47.18
C GLU A 9 -11.61 3.72 -47.11
N LYS A 10 -11.33 4.74 -46.26
CA LYS A 10 -9.96 5.22 -46.01
C LYS A 10 -9.08 4.16 -45.34
N LEU A 11 -9.69 3.21 -44.63
CA LEU A 11 -8.99 2.13 -43.92
C LEU A 11 -8.64 0.93 -44.81
N LYS A 12 -9.36 0.71 -45.93
CA LYS A 12 -9.16 -0.46 -46.82
C LYS A 12 -7.69 -0.74 -47.18
N PRO A 13 -6.83 0.26 -47.51
CA PRO A 13 -5.41 0.01 -47.80
C PRO A 13 -4.63 -0.55 -46.60
N PHE A 14 -4.99 -0.14 -45.38
CA PHE A 14 -4.31 -0.55 -44.15
C PHE A 14 -4.74 -1.95 -43.66
N GLN A 15 -5.91 -2.43 -44.09
CA GLN A 15 -6.43 -3.76 -43.73
C GLN A 15 -5.79 -4.90 -44.50
N VAL A 16 -5.12 -4.61 -45.63
CA VAL A 16 -4.39 -5.62 -46.42
C VAL A 16 -3.30 -6.24 -45.55
N GLY A 17 -3.28 -7.58 -45.46
CA GLY A 17 -2.30 -8.33 -44.66
C GLY A 17 -2.58 -8.38 -43.15
N VAL A 18 -3.62 -7.71 -42.65
CA VAL A 18 -4.04 -7.88 -41.25
C VAL A 18 -4.65 -9.28 -41.09
N PRO A 19 -4.26 -10.06 -40.08
CA PRO A 19 -4.76 -11.42 -39.93
C PRO A 19 -6.28 -11.52 -39.75
N SER A 20 -6.87 -12.63 -40.20
CA SER A 20 -8.31 -12.90 -40.10
C SER A 20 -8.80 -12.81 -38.65
N ARG A 21 -9.97 -12.19 -38.46
CA ARG A 21 -10.71 -12.09 -37.18
C ARG A 21 -11.35 -13.41 -36.74
N ASP A 22 -11.14 -14.49 -37.47
CA ASP A 22 -11.76 -15.77 -37.17
C ASP A 22 -11.35 -16.26 -35.76
N PRO A 23 -12.32 -16.53 -34.86
CA PRO A 23 -12.05 -16.99 -33.50
C PRO A 23 -11.13 -18.21 -33.42
N GLU A 24 -11.15 -19.11 -34.40
CA GLU A 24 -10.26 -20.29 -34.43
C GLU A 24 -8.79 -19.90 -34.65
N SER A 25 -8.52 -19.01 -35.61
CA SER A 25 -7.18 -18.46 -35.84
C SER A 25 -6.68 -17.66 -34.63
N ASN A 26 -7.56 -16.92 -33.94
CA ASN A 26 -7.18 -16.19 -32.74
C ASN A 26 -6.86 -17.12 -31.57
N LYS A 27 -7.59 -18.21 -31.38
CA LYS A 27 -7.30 -19.19 -30.32
C LYS A 27 -5.90 -19.77 -30.43
N GLU A 28 -5.42 -20.06 -31.65
CA GLU A 28 -4.06 -20.58 -31.85
C GLU A 28 -2.96 -19.57 -31.47
N ARG A 29 -3.25 -18.27 -31.59
CA ARG A 29 -2.32 -17.18 -31.31
C ARG A 29 -2.38 -16.71 -29.86
N TYR A 30 -3.59 -16.62 -29.31
CA TYR A 30 -3.84 -15.96 -28.03
C TYR A 30 -3.70 -16.94 -26.88
N LEU A 31 -4.02 -18.23 -27.05
CA LEU A 31 -3.98 -19.19 -25.97
C LEU A 31 -2.58 -19.79 -25.81
N LEU A 32 -2.12 -19.85 -24.56
CA LEU A 32 -0.89 -20.54 -24.19
C LEU A 32 -1.04 -22.05 -24.42
N LYS A 33 -0.19 -22.61 -25.30
CA LYS A 33 -0.19 -24.05 -25.62
C LYS A 33 0.25 -24.92 -24.43
N ASP A 34 1.09 -24.40 -23.53
CA ASP A 34 1.50 -25.03 -22.27
C ASP A 34 1.59 -23.98 -21.15
N ALA A 35 0.81 -24.15 -20.08
CA ALA A 35 0.76 -23.20 -18.96
C ALA A 35 2.05 -23.14 -18.10
N ASN A 36 2.95 -24.11 -18.25
CA ASN A 36 4.12 -24.29 -17.38
C ASN A 36 5.48 -24.00 -18.04
N ASN A 37 5.54 -23.69 -19.34
CA ASN A 37 6.81 -23.53 -20.05
C ASN A 37 6.91 -22.15 -20.73
N LYS A 38 7.38 -21.15 -19.97
CA LYS A 38 7.84 -19.89 -20.57
C LYS A 38 8.99 -20.22 -21.52
N LYS A 39 8.74 -20.15 -22.84
CA LYS A 39 9.84 -20.09 -23.81
C LYS A 39 10.61 -18.80 -23.54
N PHE A 40 11.88 -18.94 -23.15
CA PHE A 40 12.77 -17.80 -23.01
C PHE A 40 13.06 -17.26 -24.41
N ASP A 41 12.62 -16.03 -24.68
CA ASP A 41 12.84 -15.35 -25.95
C ASP A 41 14.28 -14.82 -26.01
N LEU A 42 15.17 -15.64 -26.57
CA LEU A 42 16.61 -15.37 -26.58
C LEU A 42 16.94 -14.19 -27.47
N GLU A 43 16.32 -14.10 -28.64
CA GLU A 43 16.53 -13.01 -29.62
C GLU A 43 15.88 -11.69 -29.16
N GLY A 44 14.68 -11.75 -28.60
CA GLY A 44 14.07 -10.56 -27.99
C GLY A 44 14.89 -10.03 -26.81
N THR A 45 15.55 -10.92 -26.06
CA THR A 45 16.40 -10.52 -24.93
C THR A 45 17.75 -9.96 -25.37
N THR A 46 18.37 -10.50 -26.43
CA THR A 46 19.60 -9.92 -27.00
C THR A 46 19.36 -8.51 -27.53
N LYS A 47 18.33 -8.29 -28.36
CA LYS A 47 17.98 -6.96 -28.91
C LYS A 47 17.72 -5.93 -27.81
N ARG A 48 16.98 -6.32 -26.76
CA ARG A 48 16.79 -5.46 -25.57
C ARG A 48 18.12 -5.09 -24.94
N PHE A 49 19.00 -6.06 -24.69
CA PHE A 49 20.27 -5.82 -24.01
C PHE A 49 21.24 -4.98 -24.85
N GLU A 50 21.26 -5.16 -26.17
CA GLU A 50 22.02 -4.30 -27.09
C GLU A 50 21.62 -2.83 -26.95
N HIS A 51 20.32 -2.55 -26.98
CA HIS A 51 19.80 -1.20 -26.83
C HIS A 51 20.11 -0.63 -25.43
N LEU A 52 19.93 -1.40 -24.37
CA LEU A 52 20.22 -0.97 -23.00
C LEU A 52 21.69 -0.66 -22.76
N LEU A 53 22.59 -1.51 -23.26
CA LEU A 53 24.03 -1.31 -23.18
C LEU A 53 24.51 -0.14 -24.04
N SER A 54 23.78 0.19 -25.11
CA SER A 54 24.00 1.41 -25.90
C SER A 54 23.62 2.69 -25.14
N LEU A 55 22.55 2.64 -24.33
CA LEU A 55 22.08 3.80 -23.58
C LEU A 55 22.98 4.14 -22.38
N SER A 56 23.39 3.12 -21.62
CA SER A 56 24.26 3.32 -20.45
C SER A 56 25.03 2.06 -20.06
N GLY A 57 26.31 2.23 -19.71
CA GLY A 57 27.12 1.19 -19.10
C GLY A 57 26.61 0.72 -17.74
N LEU A 58 25.69 1.47 -17.11
CA LEU A 58 25.07 1.09 -15.82
C LEU A 58 24.25 -0.19 -15.91
N PHE A 59 23.60 -0.46 -17.05
CA PHE A 59 22.85 -1.71 -17.23
C PHE A 59 23.75 -2.93 -17.24
N LYS A 60 25.03 -2.78 -17.62
CA LYS A 60 26.00 -3.87 -17.63
C LYS A 60 26.15 -4.49 -16.23
N HIS A 61 26.21 -3.66 -15.19
CA HIS A 61 26.31 -4.12 -13.80
C HIS A 61 25.11 -5.00 -13.38
N PHE A 62 23.88 -4.58 -13.70
CA PHE A 62 22.67 -5.35 -13.38
C PHE A 62 22.57 -6.65 -14.20
N ILE A 63 22.96 -6.60 -15.47
CA ILE A 63 22.96 -7.77 -16.35
C ILE A 63 24.02 -8.79 -15.89
N GLU A 64 25.23 -8.35 -15.51
CA GLU A 64 26.31 -9.21 -15.01
C GLU A 64 25.96 -9.85 -13.67
N SER A 65 25.41 -9.08 -12.72
CA SER A 65 24.92 -9.61 -11.44
C SER A 65 23.89 -10.72 -11.65
N LYS A 66 22.98 -10.53 -12.62
CA LYS A 66 21.97 -11.52 -12.95
C LYS A 66 22.52 -12.71 -13.74
N ALA A 67 23.45 -12.50 -14.65
CA ALA A 67 24.16 -13.57 -15.38
C ALA A 67 24.98 -14.47 -14.43
N ALA A 68 25.41 -13.94 -13.28
CA ALA A 68 26.00 -14.76 -12.22
C ALA A 68 24.99 -15.69 -11.53
N LYS A 69 23.70 -15.30 -11.47
CA LYS A 69 22.61 -16.04 -10.84
C LYS A 69 21.86 -16.97 -11.83
N ASP A 70 21.75 -16.61 -13.12
CA ASP A 70 20.99 -17.36 -14.13
C ASP A 70 21.85 -17.73 -15.38
N PRO A 71 22.04 -19.03 -15.67
CA PRO A 71 22.86 -19.49 -16.79
C PRO A 71 22.31 -19.11 -18.17
N LYS A 72 21.00 -18.89 -18.33
CA LYS A 72 20.42 -18.48 -19.63
C LYS A 72 20.78 -17.04 -19.99
N PHE A 73 20.85 -16.16 -18.99
CA PHE A 73 21.26 -14.77 -19.18
C PHE A 73 22.75 -14.64 -19.44
N ARG A 74 23.56 -15.55 -18.88
CA ARG A 74 24.98 -15.64 -19.20
C ARG A 74 25.22 -15.97 -20.67
N GLN A 75 24.47 -16.92 -21.23
CA GLN A 75 24.54 -17.23 -22.66
C GLN A 75 24.21 -16.02 -23.54
N VAL A 76 23.21 -15.20 -23.18
CA VAL A 76 22.87 -13.96 -23.91
C VAL A 76 24.01 -12.95 -23.83
N LEU A 77 24.62 -12.78 -22.65
CA LEU A 77 25.76 -11.87 -22.46
C LEU A 77 27.00 -12.35 -23.23
N ASP A 78 27.29 -13.65 -23.20
CA ASP A 78 28.40 -14.26 -23.92
C ASP A 78 28.24 -14.06 -25.43
N ILE A 79 27.04 -14.21 -26.01
CA ILE A 79 26.77 -13.90 -27.43
C ILE A 79 27.08 -12.42 -27.76
N LEU A 80 26.70 -11.50 -26.87
CA LEU A 80 26.97 -10.07 -27.03
C LEU A 80 28.47 -9.73 -26.90
N GLU A 81 29.19 -10.44 -26.03
CA GLU A 81 30.63 -10.27 -25.85
C GLU A 81 31.44 -10.97 -26.95
N GLU A 82 30.98 -12.12 -27.46
CA GLU A 82 31.55 -12.85 -28.61
C GLU A 82 31.37 -12.07 -29.91
N ASN A 83 30.20 -11.47 -30.15
CA ASN A 83 29.99 -10.56 -31.28
C ASN A 83 30.93 -9.33 -31.21
N LYS A 84 31.27 -8.87 -30.00
CA LYS A 84 32.31 -7.83 -29.79
C LYS A 84 33.75 -8.37 -29.89
N ALA A 85 33.98 -9.65 -29.64
CA ALA A 85 35.29 -10.30 -29.65
C ALA A 85 35.69 -10.84 -31.03
N ASN A 86 34.74 -11.26 -31.86
CA ASN A 86 34.97 -11.66 -33.25
C ASN A 86 35.39 -10.48 -34.16
N GLY A 87 35.22 -9.23 -33.70
CA GLY A 87 35.84 -8.03 -34.28
C GLY A 87 37.23 -7.69 -33.71
N LYS A 88 37.84 -8.51 -32.85
CA LYS A 88 39.13 -8.24 -32.19
C LYS A 88 40.16 -9.35 -32.43
N GLY A 89 40.95 -9.21 -33.49
CA GLY A 89 42.25 -9.88 -33.60
C GLY A 89 43.24 -9.39 -32.53
N LYS A 90 43.93 -10.33 -31.87
CA LYS A 90 44.91 -10.11 -30.77
C LYS A 90 45.99 -9.07 -31.11
N GLY A 91 46.10 -8.02 -30.30
CA GLY A 91 47.23 -7.09 -30.27
C GLY A 91 47.19 -6.17 -29.04
N LYS A 92 48.29 -6.10 -28.29
CA LYS A 92 48.46 -5.34 -27.03
C LYS A 92 48.39 -3.81 -27.23
N HIS A 93 47.85 -3.15 -26.19
CA HIS A 93 47.97 -1.74 -25.78
C HIS A 93 47.12 -0.62 -26.44
N GLN A 94 46.30 -0.03 -25.55
CA GLN A 94 45.90 1.38 -25.35
C GLN A 94 45.30 2.23 -26.50
N ASP A 95 44.00 2.51 -26.27
CA ASP A 95 43.22 3.73 -26.48
C ASP A 95 42.95 4.28 -27.89
N VAL A 96 41.70 4.78 -28.02
CA VAL A 96 41.08 5.47 -29.17
C VAL A 96 40.53 4.57 -30.29
N ARG A 97 39.22 4.75 -30.56
CA ARG A 97 38.42 4.17 -31.65
C ARG A 97 39.26 3.85 -32.90
N ARG A 98 39.42 2.57 -33.23
CA ARG A 98 40.09 2.15 -34.46
C ARG A 98 39.12 2.35 -35.64
N ARG A 99 39.58 2.97 -36.74
CA ARG A 99 38.87 2.96 -38.02
C ARG A 99 38.72 1.50 -38.49
N LYS A 100 37.53 1.15 -38.98
CA LYS A 100 37.22 -0.14 -39.60
C LYS A 100 38.19 -0.39 -40.78
N THR A 101 38.47 -1.65 -41.08
CA THR A 101 39.29 -2.01 -42.24
C THR A 101 38.44 -2.02 -43.51
N GLU A 102 39.01 -1.68 -44.68
CA GLU A 102 38.28 -1.66 -45.96
C GLU A 102 37.53 -2.97 -46.22
N HIS A 103 38.12 -4.12 -45.87
CA HIS A 103 37.46 -5.42 -46.03
C HIS A 103 36.29 -5.65 -45.04
N GLU A 104 36.37 -5.11 -43.83
CA GLU A 104 35.34 -5.21 -42.80
C GLU A 104 34.19 -4.24 -43.06
N GLU A 105 34.51 -3.05 -43.58
CA GLU A 105 33.57 -2.04 -44.06
C GLU A 105 32.87 -2.54 -45.34
N ASP A 106 33.61 -3.13 -46.30
CA ASP A 106 33.05 -3.76 -47.50
C ASP A 106 32.19 -4.98 -47.18
N ALA A 107 32.55 -5.81 -46.20
CA ALA A 107 31.74 -6.96 -45.79
C ALA A 107 30.47 -6.56 -45.04
N GLU A 108 30.47 -5.41 -44.36
CA GLU A 108 29.30 -4.83 -43.71
C GLU A 108 28.41 -4.12 -44.74
N LEU A 109 28.99 -3.38 -45.69
CA LEU A 109 28.30 -2.78 -46.84
C LEU A 109 27.71 -3.84 -47.77
N LEU A 110 28.41 -4.94 -48.03
CA LEU A 110 27.87 -6.08 -48.79
C LEU A 110 26.76 -6.81 -48.02
N LYS A 111 26.80 -6.85 -46.69
CA LYS A 111 25.68 -7.35 -45.87
C LYS A 111 24.50 -6.41 -45.85
N GLU A 112 24.74 -5.10 -45.88
CA GLU A 112 23.71 -4.05 -46.02
C GLU A 112 23.12 -4.03 -47.44
N GLU A 113 23.89 -4.39 -48.48
CA GLU A 113 23.43 -4.53 -49.88
C GLU A 113 22.74 -5.88 -50.15
N ASP A 114 23.18 -6.99 -49.52
CA ASP A 114 22.51 -8.30 -49.63
C ASP A 114 21.26 -8.40 -48.75
N SER A 115 21.12 -7.53 -47.73
CA SER A 115 19.86 -7.31 -47.03
C SER A 115 19.03 -6.28 -47.79
N ASP A 116 18.38 -6.72 -48.86
CA ASP A 116 17.29 -6.02 -49.56
C ASP A 116 16.03 -5.81 -48.65
N ASP A 117 16.21 -5.72 -47.34
CA ASP A 117 15.20 -5.35 -46.36
C ASP A 117 15.38 -3.85 -46.03
N ASP A 118 14.48 -3.03 -46.58
CA ASP A 118 14.15 -1.64 -46.21
C ASP A 118 13.86 -1.43 -44.69
N GLU A 119 14.16 -2.39 -43.80
CA GLU A 119 13.70 -2.48 -42.42
C GLU A 119 14.46 -1.59 -41.40
N ASN A 120 15.58 -0.96 -41.76
CA ASN A 120 16.36 -0.13 -40.83
C ASN A 120 16.08 1.39 -40.88
N ILE A 121 15.13 1.84 -41.71
CA ILE A 121 14.60 3.21 -41.54
C ILE A 121 13.64 3.16 -40.35
N GLU A 122 14.06 3.73 -39.21
CA GLU A 122 13.23 3.89 -38.02
C GLU A 122 11.86 4.46 -38.45
N PHE A 123 10.83 3.61 -38.43
CA PHE A 123 9.50 4.00 -38.89
C PHE A 123 8.99 5.12 -37.99
N GLN A 124 8.91 6.34 -38.53
CA GLN A 124 8.50 7.53 -37.82
C GLN A 124 7.35 8.20 -38.57
N PHE A 125 6.25 8.42 -37.86
CA PHE A 125 5.16 9.22 -38.38
C PHE A 125 5.58 10.70 -38.43
N ARG A 126 5.57 11.31 -39.62
CA ARG A 126 5.73 12.76 -39.77
C ARG A 126 4.44 13.52 -39.47
N ASP A 127 3.32 12.92 -39.86
CA ASP A 127 1.98 13.45 -39.71
C ASP A 127 1.08 12.47 -38.94
N SER A 128 -0.13 12.90 -38.59
CA SER A 128 -1.12 12.03 -37.96
C SER A 128 -1.39 10.79 -38.81
N PRO A 129 -1.36 9.56 -38.24
CA PRO A 129 -1.60 8.34 -38.98
C PRO A 129 -3.02 8.29 -39.59
N GLY A 130 -3.13 7.87 -40.85
CA GLY A 130 -4.39 7.87 -41.60
C GLY A 130 -5.46 6.89 -41.09
N TYR A 131 -5.08 5.90 -40.28
CA TYR A 131 -6.02 4.94 -39.67
C TYR A 131 -6.74 5.50 -38.42
N VAL A 132 -6.29 6.63 -37.89
CA VAL A 132 -6.95 7.32 -36.78
C VAL A 132 -8.09 8.17 -37.34
N ASN A 133 -9.29 8.00 -36.79
CA ASN A 133 -10.47 8.77 -37.17
C ASN A 133 -10.43 10.20 -36.57
N GLY A 134 -9.47 11.01 -37.02
CA GLY A 134 -9.21 12.37 -36.58
C GLY A 134 -7.75 12.77 -36.79
N GLN A 135 -7.31 13.86 -36.14
CA GLN A 135 -5.93 14.35 -36.24
C GLN A 135 -5.27 14.44 -34.87
N LEU A 136 -4.11 13.81 -34.75
CA LEU A 136 -3.19 13.98 -33.61
C LEU A 136 -2.54 15.37 -33.65
N ARG A 137 -2.26 15.91 -32.48
CA ARG A 137 -1.39 17.10 -32.34
C ARG A 137 0.07 16.73 -32.63
N PRO A 138 0.94 17.68 -33.05
CA PRO A 138 2.35 17.40 -33.35
C PRO A 138 3.09 16.69 -32.20
N TYR A 139 2.86 17.14 -30.96
CA TYR A 139 3.46 16.49 -29.80
C TYR A 139 2.91 15.08 -29.55
N GLN A 140 1.64 14.81 -29.87
CA GLN A 140 1.07 13.49 -29.74
C GLN A 140 1.68 12.54 -30.76
N VAL A 141 1.94 13.01 -31.99
CA VAL A 141 2.68 12.25 -33.01
C VAL A 141 4.08 11.92 -32.50
N GLN A 142 4.80 12.87 -31.91
CA GLN A 142 6.09 12.60 -31.26
C GLN A 142 5.98 11.58 -30.13
N GLY A 143 4.91 11.64 -29.32
CA GLY A 143 4.66 10.67 -28.26
C GLY A 143 4.36 9.26 -28.79
N VAL A 144 3.62 9.15 -29.90
CA VAL A 144 3.40 7.87 -30.60
C VAL A 144 4.71 7.35 -31.18
N ASN A 145 5.52 8.18 -31.84
CA ASN A 145 6.84 7.78 -32.35
C ASN A 145 7.75 7.29 -31.24
N TRP A 146 7.71 7.93 -30.06
CA TRP A 146 8.43 7.44 -28.89
C TRP A 146 7.96 6.03 -28.48
N LEU A 147 6.65 5.78 -28.41
CA LEU A 147 6.11 4.44 -28.14
C LEU A 147 6.49 3.40 -29.21
N VAL A 148 6.52 3.80 -30.49
CA VAL A 148 6.97 2.97 -31.61
C VAL A 148 8.44 2.60 -31.47
N SER A 149 9.30 3.58 -31.14
CA SER A 149 10.73 3.35 -30.91
C SER A 149 10.96 2.39 -29.74
N LEU A 150 10.20 2.53 -28.64
CA LEU A 150 10.23 1.55 -27.55
C LEU A 150 9.84 0.13 -28.01
N HIS A 151 8.77 0.01 -28.80
CA HIS A 151 8.30 -1.27 -29.32
C HIS A 151 9.33 -1.95 -30.22
N LYS A 152 9.94 -1.21 -31.15
CA LYS A 152 10.97 -1.73 -32.06
C LYS A 152 12.20 -2.20 -31.29
N ASN A 153 12.59 -1.46 -30.25
CA ASN A 153 13.66 -1.84 -29.32
C ASN A 153 13.23 -2.92 -28.29
N LYS A 154 11.99 -3.41 -28.35
CA LYS A 154 11.40 -4.41 -27.45
C LYS A 154 11.48 -4.01 -25.96
N ILE A 155 11.48 -2.71 -25.66
CA ILE A 155 11.50 -2.20 -24.29
C ILE A 155 10.12 -1.70 -23.86
N ALA A 156 9.87 -1.82 -22.56
CA ALA A 156 8.68 -1.29 -21.91
C ALA A 156 8.86 0.21 -21.59
N GLY A 157 7.77 0.95 -21.35
CA GLY A 157 7.84 2.40 -21.10
C GLY A 157 6.82 2.95 -20.13
N ILE A 158 7.08 4.18 -19.66
CA ILE A 158 6.23 5.00 -18.80
C ILE A 158 5.84 6.28 -19.53
N LEU A 159 4.57 6.38 -19.91
CA LEU A 159 3.98 7.61 -20.43
C LEU A 159 3.49 8.48 -19.26
N ALA A 160 4.32 9.45 -18.89
CA ALA A 160 4.21 10.31 -17.72
C ALA A 160 3.85 11.77 -18.05
N ASP A 161 3.35 12.04 -19.27
CA ASP A 161 2.83 13.36 -19.67
C ASP A 161 1.80 13.92 -18.66
N GLU A 162 1.75 15.24 -18.53
CA GLU A 162 0.77 15.91 -17.66
C GLU A 162 -0.68 15.49 -17.98
N MET A 163 -1.53 15.48 -16.95
CA MET A 163 -2.93 15.09 -17.09
C MET A 163 -3.66 15.98 -18.10
N GLY A 164 -4.24 15.37 -19.14
CA GLY A 164 -5.00 16.11 -20.14
C GLY A 164 -4.31 16.37 -21.47
N LEU A 165 -3.05 15.94 -21.65
CA LEU A 165 -2.35 15.96 -22.93
C LEU A 165 -2.77 14.84 -23.92
N GLY A 166 -3.83 14.09 -23.61
CA GLY A 166 -4.36 13.05 -24.51
C GLY A 166 -3.54 11.75 -24.53
N LYS A 167 -3.10 11.27 -23.35
CA LYS A 167 -2.35 10.00 -23.22
C LYS A 167 -3.13 8.80 -23.76
N THR A 168 -4.43 8.73 -23.50
CA THR A 168 -5.33 7.68 -24.02
C THR A 168 -5.31 7.62 -25.54
N LEU A 169 -5.43 8.77 -26.22
CA LEU A 169 -5.32 8.85 -27.67
C LEU A 169 -3.93 8.44 -28.19
N GLN A 170 -2.84 8.85 -27.53
CA GLN A 170 -1.49 8.39 -27.90
C GLN A 170 -1.39 6.85 -27.84
N THR A 171 -1.92 6.25 -26.77
CA THR A 171 -1.92 4.79 -26.60
C THR A 171 -2.81 4.07 -27.62
N ILE A 172 -4.01 4.58 -27.90
CA ILE A 172 -4.91 4.00 -28.92
C ILE A 172 -4.29 4.09 -30.31
N SER A 173 -3.68 5.23 -30.65
CA SER A 173 -2.96 5.39 -31.93
C SER A 173 -1.77 4.42 -32.05
N PHE A 174 -1.11 4.12 -30.94
CA PHE A 174 -0.04 3.12 -30.87
C PHE A 174 -0.58 1.68 -31.01
N ILE A 175 -1.72 1.34 -30.42
CA ILE A 175 -2.42 0.05 -30.69
C ILE A 175 -2.81 -0.04 -32.17
N GLY A 176 -3.27 1.06 -32.76
CA GLY A 176 -3.54 1.15 -34.20
C GLY A 176 -2.28 0.92 -35.04
N TYR A 177 -1.12 1.45 -34.63
CA TYR A 177 0.16 1.19 -35.29
C TYR A 177 0.49 -0.31 -35.31
N LEU A 178 0.37 -0.98 -34.16
CA LEU A 178 0.57 -2.43 -34.04
C LEU A 178 -0.37 -3.19 -34.98
N ARG A 179 -1.65 -2.81 -35.03
CA ARG A 179 -2.66 -3.48 -35.85
C ARG A 179 -2.45 -3.28 -37.35
N TYR A 180 -2.26 -2.05 -37.79
CA TYR A 180 -2.34 -1.70 -39.22
C TYR A 180 -0.99 -1.69 -39.92
N ILE A 181 0.11 -1.48 -39.19
CA ILE A 181 1.47 -1.40 -39.75
C ILE A 181 2.24 -2.67 -39.41
N GLU A 182 2.37 -3.03 -38.13
CA GLU A 182 3.04 -4.29 -37.73
C GLU A 182 2.18 -5.55 -37.97
N LYS A 183 0.90 -5.37 -38.35
CA LYS A 183 -0.06 -6.46 -38.59
C LYS A 183 -0.30 -7.37 -37.37
N VAL A 184 -0.16 -6.82 -36.17
CA VAL A 184 -0.41 -7.48 -34.87
C VAL A 184 -1.72 -6.94 -34.26
N PRO A 185 -2.85 -7.65 -34.43
CA PRO A 185 -4.15 -7.16 -33.98
C PRO A 185 -4.40 -7.30 -32.46
N GLY A 186 -3.64 -8.11 -31.74
CA GLY A 186 -3.83 -8.40 -30.32
C GLY A 186 -3.21 -9.73 -29.88
N PRO A 187 -3.43 -10.16 -28.63
CA PRO A 187 -4.40 -9.61 -27.68
C PRO A 187 -3.81 -8.53 -26.76
N PHE A 188 -4.59 -7.47 -26.52
CA PHE A 188 -4.19 -6.35 -25.66
C PHE A 188 -5.03 -6.27 -24.38
N LEU A 189 -4.38 -6.06 -23.23
CA LEU A 189 -5.03 -5.87 -21.94
C LEU A 189 -4.85 -4.44 -21.45
N VAL A 190 -5.95 -3.70 -21.31
CA VAL A 190 -5.97 -2.36 -20.72
C VAL A 190 -6.58 -2.43 -19.32
N ILE A 191 -5.83 -2.00 -18.33
CA ILE A 191 -6.24 -1.98 -16.93
C ILE A 191 -6.38 -0.52 -16.49
N ALA A 192 -7.57 -0.14 -16.06
CA ALA A 192 -7.85 1.24 -15.70
C ALA A 192 -8.77 1.36 -14.46
N PRO A 193 -8.83 2.53 -13.80
CA PRO A 193 -9.83 2.78 -12.76
C PRO A 193 -11.26 2.50 -13.25
N LYS A 194 -12.13 1.99 -12.37
CA LYS A 194 -13.53 1.64 -12.70
C LYS A 194 -14.31 2.78 -13.38
N SER A 195 -14.00 4.02 -13.03
CA SER A 195 -14.60 5.23 -13.58
C SER A 195 -14.18 5.55 -15.02
N THR A 196 -13.01 5.10 -15.49
CA THR A 196 -12.48 5.45 -16.81
C THR A 196 -12.69 4.36 -17.85
N LEU A 197 -13.18 3.18 -17.48
CA LEU A 197 -13.39 2.05 -18.40
C LEU A 197 -14.23 2.43 -19.62
N ASN A 198 -15.34 3.15 -19.39
CA ASN A 198 -16.18 3.63 -20.49
C ASN A 198 -15.52 4.74 -21.31
N ASN A 199 -14.68 5.58 -20.69
CA ASN A 199 -13.91 6.56 -21.46
C ASN A 199 -12.96 5.86 -22.43
N TRP A 200 -12.23 4.85 -21.96
CA TRP A 200 -11.39 4.01 -22.81
C TRP A 200 -12.17 3.37 -23.96
N LEU A 201 -13.30 2.73 -23.67
CA LEU A 201 -14.12 2.10 -24.71
C LEU A 201 -14.69 3.13 -25.72
N ARG A 202 -15.16 4.29 -25.24
CA ARG A 202 -15.66 5.38 -26.08
C ARG A 202 -14.56 5.93 -26.98
N GLU A 203 -13.36 6.15 -26.44
CA GLU A 203 -12.21 6.65 -27.22
C GLU A 203 -11.75 5.62 -28.25
N ILE A 204 -11.68 4.32 -27.91
CA ILE A 204 -11.35 3.26 -28.88
C ILE A 204 -12.37 3.25 -30.02
N ASN A 205 -13.67 3.24 -29.69
CA ASN A 205 -14.74 3.23 -30.68
C ASN A 205 -14.78 4.51 -31.53
N ARG A 206 -14.31 5.64 -30.99
CA ARG A 206 -14.26 6.93 -31.70
C ARG A 206 -13.07 6.98 -32.65
N TRP A 207 -11.87 6.66 -32.17
CA TRP A 207 -10.61 6.87 -32.89
C TRP A 207 -10.21 5.70 -33.77
N THR A 208 -10.53 4.48 -33.37
CA THR A 208 -10.27 3.24 -34.14
C THR A 208 -11.50 2.31 -34.11
N PRO A 209 -12.62 2.69 -34.75
CA PRO A 209 -13.89 1.93 -34.72
C PRO A 209 -13.79 0.46 -35.14
N ASP A 210 -12.78 0.09 -35.92
CA ASP A 210 -12.56 -1.27 -36.40
C ASP A 210 -11.97 -2.21 -35.32
N VAL A 211 -11.45 -1.68 -34.21
CA VAL A 211 -10.89 -2.48 -33.10
C VAL A 211 -12.02 -3.08 -32.26
N ASN A 212 -12.07 -4.41 -32.11
CA ASN A 212 -13.05 -5.09 -31.28
C ASN A 212 -12.64 -5.01 -29.80
N ALA A 213 -13.18 -4.03 -29.08
CA ALA A 213 -12.95 -3.84 -27.65
C ALA A 213 -14.20 -4.16 -26.82
N PHE A 214 -14.01 -4.74 -25.64
CA PHE A 214 -15.07 -4.89 -24.65
C PHE A 214 -14.59 -4.63 -23.22
N ILE A 215 -15.53 -4.21 -22.37
CA ILE A 215 -15.27 -4.02 -20.94
C ILE A 215 -15.62 -5.31 -20.21
N LEU A 216 -14.66 -5.89 -19.51
CA LEU A 216 -14.91 -6.99 -18.59
C LEU A 216 -15.38 -6.40 -17.27
N GLN A 217 -16.70 -6.27 -17.12
CA GLN A 217 -17.38 -5.78 -15.91
C GLN A 217 -18.70 -6.53 -15.73
N GLY A 218 -19.31 -6.36 -14.56
CA GLY A 218 -20.62 -6.94 -14.23
C GLY A 218 -20.55 -7.84 -13.01
N ASP A 219 -21.70 -8.43 -12.69
CA ASP A 219 -21.82 -9.41 -11.62
C ASP A 219 -21.26 -10.77 -12.04
N LYS A 220 -21.24 -11.74 -11.11
CA LYS A 220 -20.58 -13.03 -11.32
C LYS A 220 -21.11 -13.76 -12.57
N GLU A 221 -22.42 -13.69 -12.80
CA GLU A 221 -23.07 -14.33 -13.95
C GLU A 221 -22.74 -13.62 -15.26
N GLU A 222 -22.82 -12.29 -15.29
CA GLU A 222 -22.46 -11.48 -16.46
C GLU A 222 -20.99 -11.68 -16.85
N ARG A 223 -20.08 -11.66 -15.86
CA ARG A 223 -18.66 -11.94 -16.10
C ARG A 223 -18.45 -13.35 -16.62
N SER A 224 -19.12 -14.35 -16.06
CA SER A 224 -19.03 -15.74 -16.53
C SER A 224 -19.48 -15.86 -17.99
N SER A 225 -20.57 -15.18 -18.36
CA SER A 225 -21.07 -15.11 -19.74
C SER A 225 -20.08 -14.43 -20.68
N LEU A 226 -19.51 -13.28 -20.31
CA LEU A 226 -18.48 -12.59 -21.10
C LEU A 226 -17.22 -13.42 -21.27
N ILE A 227 -16.77 -14.11 -20.22
CA ILE A 227 -15.60 -14.97 -20.25
C ILE A 227 -15.82 -16.15 -21.20
N GLN A 228 -16.97 -16.81 -21.13
CA GLN A 228 -17.27 -17.96 -21.99
C GLN A 228 -17.53 -17.57 -23.44
N LYS A 229 -18.27 -16.47 -23.68
CA LYS A 229 -18.70 -16.07 -25.03
C LYS A 229 -17.67 -15.27 -25.82
N LYS A 230 -16.84 -14.46 -25.15
CA LYS A 230 -15.87 -13.56 -25.81
C LYS A 230 -14.42 -13.89 -25.46
N LEU A 231 -14.09 -14.03 -24.17
CA LEU A 231 -12.69 -14.16 -23.74
C LEU A 231 -12.08 -15.50 -24.15
N LEU A 232 -12.71 -16.63 -23.79
CA LEU A 232 -12.19 -17.98 -24.11
C LEU A 232 -12.40 -18.38 -25.56
N THR A 233 -13.34 -17.74 -26.26
CA THR A 233 -13.50 -17.86 -27.71
C THR A 233 -12.47 -17.06 -28.49
N CYS A 234 -11.72 -16.16 -27.81
CA CYS A 234 -10.76 -15.24 -28.43
C CYS A 234 -11.39 -14.31 -29.47
N ASP A 235 -12.65 -13.92 -29.25
CA ASP A 235 -13.39 -12.95 -30.07
C ASP A 235 -13.26 -11.52 -29.51
N PHE A 236 -12.03 -11.00 -29.52
CA PHE A 236 -11.69 -9.64 -29.11
C PHE A 236 -10.30 -9.25 -29.61
N ASP A 237 -10.03 -7.93 -29.68
CA ASP A 237 -8.68 -7.39 -29.87
C ASP A 237 -8.16 -6.77 -28.55
N VAL A 238 -9.03 -6.03 -27.85
CA VAL A 238 -8.70 -5.29 -26.61
C VAL A 238 -9.68 -5.64 -25.48
N VAL A 239 -9.15 -6.03 -24.33
CA VAL A 239 -9.92 -6.19 -23.09
C VAL A 239 -9.67 -5.01 -22.18
N VAL A 240 -10.73 -4.32 -21.75
CA VAL A 240 -10.67 -3.23 -20.77
C VAL A 240 -11.22 -3.74 -19.44
N ALA A 241 -10.41 -3.71 -18.38
CA ALA A 241 -10.81 -4.24 -17.07
C ALA A 241 -10.38 -3.33 -15.91
N SER A 242 -11.10 -3.43 -14.78
CA SER A 242 -10.73 -2.73 -13.55
C SER A 242 -9.69 -3.51 -12.74
N TYR A 243 -8.93 -2.82 -11.88
CA TYR A 243 -7.96 -3.45 -10.98
C TYR A 243 -8.57 -4.58 -10.13
N GLU A 244 -9.80 -4.40 -9.64
CA GLU A 244 -10.48 -5.40 -8.81
C GLU A 244 -10.86 -6.65 -9.61
N ILE A 245 -11.28 -6.47 -10.86
CA ILE A 245 -11.70 -7.57 -11.73
C ILE A 245 -10.50 -8.41 -12.16
N ILE A 246 -9.35 -7.79 -12.42
CA ILE A 246 -8.11 -8.50 -12.69
C ILE A 246 -7.73 -9.46 -11.56
N ILE A 247 -7.89 -9.05 -10.30
CA ILE A 247 -7.59 -9.88 -9.14
C ILE A 247 -8.60 -11.04 -9.04
N ARG A 248 -9.89 -10.77 -9.24
CA ARG A 248 -10.97 -11.77 -9.15
C ARG A 248 -10.91 -12.80 -10.27
N GLU A 249 -10.69 -12.36 -11.50
CA GLU A 249 -10.72 -13.17 -12.72
C GLU A 249 -9.32 -13.50 -13.25
N LYS A 250 -8.33 -13.64 -12.36
CA LYS A 250 -6.94 -13.93 -12.74
C LYS A 250 -6.78 -15.27 -13.48
N SER A 251 -7.57 -16.28 -13.14
CA SER A 251 -7.43 -17.63 -13.69
C SER A 251 -7.70 -17.73 -15.21
N PRO A 252 -8.80 -17.17 -15.76
CA PRO A 252 -9.00 -17.15 -17.21
C PRO A 252 -8.00 -16.22 -17.92
N LEU A 253 -7.63 -15.09 -17.32
CA LEU A 253 -6.70 -14.12 -17.94
C LEU A 253 -5.26 -14.65 -18.07
N LYS A 254 -4.83 -15.55 -17.18
CA LYS A 254 -3.51 -16.23 -17.27
C LYS A 254 -3.37 -17.18 -18.44
N LYS A 255 -4.48 -17.65 -19.03
CA LYS A 255 -4.44 -18.60 -20.15
C LYS A 255 -4.11 -17.91 -21.48
N ILE A 256 -4.14 -16.58 -21.50
CA ILE A 256 -3.94 -15.76 -22.69
C ILE A 256 -2.52 -15.19 -22.66
N ASP A 257 -1.81 -15.30 -23.77
CA ASP A 257 -0.51 -14.66 -23.97
C ASP A 257 -0.69 -13.23 -24.49
N TRP A 258 -0.40 -12.23 -23.66
CA TRP A 258 -0.69 -10.84 -23.99
C TRP A 258 0.43 -10.18 -24.80
N GLU A 259 0.08 -9.41 -25.82
CA GLU A 259 1.06 -8.60 -26.54
C GLU A 259 1.46 -7.37 -25.72
N TYR A 260 0.46 -6.64 -25.22
CA TYR A 260 0.66 -5.52 -24.32
C TYR A 260 -0.25 -5.61 -23.10
N ILE A 261 0.33 -5.34 -21.93
CA ILE A 261 -0.41 -4.95 -20.73
C ILE A 261 -0.21 -3.45 -20.52
N ILE A 262 -1.30 -2.71 -20.65
CA ILE A 262 -1.35 -1.25 -20.52
C ILE A 262 -2.05 -0.94 -19.21
N ILE A 263 -1.42 -0.11 -18.38
CA ILE A 263 -1.96 0.24 -17.07
C ILE A 263 -2.12 1.75 -16.99
N ASP A 264 -3.37 2.18 -16.96
CA ASP A 264 -3.74 3.56 -16.68
C ASP A 264 -3.61 3.85 -15.18
N GLU A 265 -3.30 5.09 -14.82
CA GLU A 265 -3.09 5.53 -13.43
C GLU A 265 -2.19 4.58 -12.60
N ALA A 266 -1.01 4.29 -13.15
CA ALA A 266 -0.03 3.33 -12.61
C ALA A 266 0.43 3.59 -11.17
N HIS A 267 0.09 4.76 -10.59
CA HIS A 267 0.27 5.09 -9.18
C HIS A 267 -0.41 4.09 -8.22
N ARG A 268 -1.26 3.18 -8.71
CA ARG A 268 -1.82 2.05 -7.93
C ARG A 268 -0.85 0.89 -7.68
N ILE A 269 0.25 0.79 -8.45
CA ILE A 269 1.21 -0.35 -8.43
C ILE A 269 2.50 -0.02 -7.64
N LYS A 270 2.50 1.10 -6.93
CA LYS A 270 3.66 1.58 -6.15
C LYS A 270 4.21 0.59 -5.12
N ASN A 271 3.34 -0.29 -4.61
CA ASN A 271 3.73 -1.31 -3.64
C ASN A 271 3.84 -2.68 -4.34
N GLU A 272 5.03 -3.27 -4.32
CA GLU A 272 5.28 -4.60 -4.84
C GLU A 272 4.52 -5.71 -4.09
N GLU A 273 4.24 -5.49 -2.80
CA GLU A 273 3.48 -6.44 -1.97
C GLU A 273 1.97 -6.37 -2.26
N SER A 274 1.54 -5.41 -3.08
CA SER A 274 0.13 -5.31 -3.44
C SER A 274 -0.31 -6.53 -4.25
N MET A 275 -1.49 -7.05 -3.91
CA MET A 275 -2.10 -8.18 -4.62
C MET A 275 -2.19 -7.94 -6.13
N LEU A 276 -2.43 -6.70 -6.55
CA LEU A 276 -2.47 -6.33 -7.97
C LEU A 276 -1.10 -6.54 -8.63
N SER A 277 -0.02 -6.03 -8.03
CA SER A 277 1.34 -6.19 -8.56
C SER A 277 1.72 -7.67 -8.67
N GLN A 278 1.44 -8.45 -7.62
CA GLN A 278 1.70 -9.90 -7.60
C GLN A 278 0.94 -10.65 -8.70
N VAL A 279 -0.35 -10.34 -8.91
CA VAL A 279 -1.16 -10.98 -9.95
C VAL A 279 -0.66 -10.61 -11.36
N LEU A 280 -0.31 -9.35 -11.59
CA LEU A 280 0.14 -8.90 -12.91
C LEU A 280 1.52 -9.44 -13.28
N ARG A 281 2.39 -9.68 -12.30
CA ARG A 281 3.69 -10.37 -12.51
C ARG A 281 3.51 -11.82 -12.97
N GLU A 282 2.36 -12.43 -12.68
CA GLU A 282 2.04 -13.80 -13.07
C GLU A 282 1.52 -13.91 -14.51
N PHE A 283 1.06 -12.80 -15.11
CA PHE A 283 0.61 -12.79 -16.50
C PHE A 283 1.81 -12.80 -17.47
N THR A 284 1.65 -13.47 -18.61
CA THR A 284 2.63 -13.40 -19.69
C THR A 284 2.33 -12.18 -20.56
N SER A 285 3.37 -11.41 -20.89
CA SER A 285 3.24 -10.23 -21.74
C SER A 285 4.53 -9.99 -22.53
N ARG A 286 4.44 -9.64 -23.82
CA ARG A 286 5.61 -9.22 -24.61
C ARG A 286 6.17 -7.88 -24.15
N ASN A 287 5.31 -6.88 -24.04
CA ASN A 287 5.67 -5.54 -23.58
C ASN A 287 4.66 -4.99 -22.58
N ARG A 288 5.08 -3.97 -21.82
CA ARG A 288 4.26 -3.29 -20.82
C ARG A 288 4.32 -1.79 -21.00
N LEU A 289 3.19 -1.12 -20.82
CA LEU A 289 3.08 0.34 -20.87
C LEU A 289 2.41 0.84 -19.61
N LEU A 290 3.11 1.67 -18.85
CA LEU A 290 2.57 2.35 -17.68
C LEU A 290 2.17 3.77 -18.06
N ILE A 291 0.98 4.20 -17.66
CA ILE A 291 0.47 5.54 -17.91
C ILE A 291 0.23 6.22 -16.55
N THR A 292 0.76 7.42 -16.36
CA THR A 292 0.51 8.23 -15.14
C THR A 292 0.45 9.71 -15.44
N GLY A 293 -0.34 10.42 -14.65
CA GLY A 293 -0.31 11.88 -14.59
C GLY A 293 0.61 12.46 -13.51
N THR A 294 1.00 11.66 -12.51
CA THR A 294 1.79 12.10 -11.36
C THR A 294 3.15 11.42 -11.34
N PRO A 295 4.21 12.19 -11.59
CA PRO A 295 5.60 11.87 -11.32
C PRO A 295 5.76 11.02 -10.05
N LEU A 296 6.62 10.01 -10.01
CA LEU A 296 7.03 9.26 -8.80
C LEU A 296 6.97 10.08 -7.50
N GLN A 297 6.24 9.60 -6.48
CA GLN A 297 5.91 10.39 -5.28
C GLN A 297 6.85 10.14 -4.07
N ASN A 298 8.17 10.30 -4.24
CA ASN A 298 9.15 10.40 -3.14
C ASN A 298 9.82 9.11 -2.57
N ASN A 299 9.72 7.92 -3.19
CA ASN A 299 10.43 6.73 -2.70
C ASN A 299 11.24 6.00 -3.79
N LEU A 300 12.53 5.75 -3.55
CA LEU A 300 13.40 4.95 -4.42
C LEU A 300 12.85 3.53 -4.62
N HIS A 301 12.23 2.96 -3.59
CA HIS A 301 11.60 1.64 -3.65
C HIS A 301 10.38 1.61 -4.58
N GLU A 302 9.62 2.70 -4.63
CA GLU A 302 8.50 2.84 -5.57
C GLU A 302 9.01 2.85 -7.01
N LEU A 303 10.13 3.52 -7.26
CA LEU A 303 10.75 3.52 -8.57
C LEU A 303 11.20 2.12 -8.98
N TRP A 304 11.92 1.43 -8.09
CA TRP A 304 12.35 0.07 -8.36
C TRP A 304 11.14 -0.83 -8.62
N ALA A 305 10.06 -0.70 -7.86
CA ALA A 305 8.85 -1.49 -8.08
C ALA A 305 8.25 -1.27 -9.48
N LEU A 306 8.27 -0.04 -10.00
CA LEU A 306 7.85 0.27 -11.38
C LEU A 306 8.84 -0.26 -12.42
N LEU A 307 10.15 -0.13 -12.19
CA LEU A 307 11.18 -0.65 -13.09
C LEU A 307 11.19 -2.18 -13.16
N ASN A 308 11.08 -2.85 -12.02
CA ASN A 308 10.86 -4.29 -11.91
C ASN A 308 9.59 -4.70 -12.66
N PHE A 309 8.51 -3.92 -12.54
CA PHE A 309 7.30 -4.21 -13.28
C PHE A 309 7.52 -4.10 -14.80
N LEU A 310 8.22 -3.08 -15.28
CA LEU A 310 8.50 -2.91 -16.71
C LEU A 310 9.44 -4.00 -17.24
N LEU A 311 10.55 -4.24 -16.55
CA LEU A 311 11.65 -5.11 -16.95
C LEU A 311 12.05 -6.06 -15.78
N PRO A 312 11.20 -7.05 -15.44
CA PRO A 312 11.46 -8.02 -14.37
C PRO A 312 12.65 -8.91 -14.71
N ASP A 313 12.97 -9.04 -16.00
CA ASP A 313 14.12 -9.77 -16.51
C ASP A 313 15.44 -9.08 -16.14
N ILE A 314 15.45 -7.81 -15.76
CA ILE A 314 16.67 -7.07 -15.41
C ILE A 314 16.64 -6.71 -13.93
N PHE A 315 15.54 -6.09 -13.49
CA PHE A 315 15.39 -5.57 -12.13
C PHE A 315 14.64 -6.56 -11.24
N SER A 316 15.07 -7.83 -11.16
CA SER A 316 14.33 -8.87 -10.40
C SER A 316 14.46 -8.77 -8.88
N ASP A 317 15.58 -8.25 -8.39
CA ASP A 317 15.93 -8.24 -6.97
C ASP A 317 15.96 -6.80 -6.45
N SER A 318 15.23 -6.54 -5.35
CA SER A 318 15.22 -5.22 -4.71
C SER A 318 16.49 -4.99 -3.92
N GLN A 319 17.05 -6.05 -3.34
CA GLN A 319 18.22 -5.94 -2.49
C GLN A 319 19.45 -5.61 -3.32
N ASP A 320 19.64 -6.23 -4.50
CA ASP A 320 20.72 -5.85 -5.42
C ASP A 320 20.63 -4.37 -5.85
N PHE A 321 19.41 -3.85 -6.01
CA PHE A 321 19.17 -2.46 -6.39
C PHE A 321 19.44 -1.48 -5.23
N ASP A 322 18.99 -1.82 -4.03
CA ASP A 322 19.26 -1.07 -2.81
C ASP A 322 20.74 -1.12 -2.42
N ASP A 323 21.39 -2.27 -2.59
CA ASP A 323 22.79 -2.49 -2.29
C ASP A 323 23.68 -1.71 -3.26
N TRP A 324 23.37 -1.72 -4.57
CA TRP A 324 24.02 -0.85 -5.56
C TRP A 324 23.91 0.63 -5.16
N PHE A 325 22.74 1.04 -4.64
CA PHE A 325 22.53 2.40 -4.14
C PHE A 325 23.27 2.68 -2.82
N SER A 326 23.57 1.65 -2.03
CA SER A 326 24.23 1.77 -0.73
C SER A 326 25.77 1.63 -0.79
N SER A 327 26.31 0.95 -1.80
CA SER A 327 27.74 0.69 -1.95
C SER A 327 28.53 1.91 -2.46
N GLU A 328 27.87 2.87 -3.10
CA GLU A 328 28.49 4.14 -3.52
C GLU A 328 28.40 5.25 -2.44
N SER A 329 27.95 4.94 -1.22
CA SER A 329 27.68 5.95 -0.19
C SER A 329 28.92 6.40 0.59
N ALA A 330 29.62 7.43 0.10
CA ALA A 330 30.07 8.50 0.99
C ALA A 330 28.91 9.51 1.11
N GLU A 331 28.71 10.11 2.29
CA GLU A 331 27.57 11.02 2.58
C GLU A 331 27.45 12.22 1.61
N ASP A 332 28.49 12.52 0.82
CA ASP A 332 28.55 13.58 -0.19
C ASP A 332 28.08 13.18 -1.62
N ASP A 333 27.82 11.89 -1.91
CA ASP A 333 27.62 11.40 -3.29
C ASP A 333 26.17 11.07 -3.70
N GLN A 334 25.16 11.27 -2.83
CA GLN A 334 23.74 11.01 -3.19
C GLN A 334 23.27 11.78 -4.43
N ASP A 335 23.80 12.97 -4.65
CA ASP A 335 23.52 13.79 -5.84
C ASP A 335 23.96 13.14 -7.16
N LYS A 336 25.09 12.41 -7.15
CA LYS A 336 25.59 11.73 -8.34
C LYS A 336 24.73 10.51 -8.65
N ILE A 337 24.30 9.77 -7.63
CA ILE A 337 23.50 8.56 -7.77
C ILE A 337 22.10 8.89 -8.32
N VAL A 338 21.47 9.98 -7.84
CA VAL A 338 20.17 10.44 -8.38
C VAL A 338 20.30 10.85 -9.85
N ARG A 339 21.39 11.54 -10.23
CA ARG A 339 21.65 11.87 -11.64
C ARG A 339 21.85 10.63 -12.51
N GLN A 340 22.59 9.63 -12.04
CA GLN A 340 22.74 8.35 -12.74
C GLN A 340 21.38 7.66 -12.94
N LEU A 341 20.52 7.67 -11.92
CA LEU A 341 19.17 7.12 -11.99
C LEU A 341 18.29 7.89 -12.98
N HIS A 342 18.39 9.22 -13.06
CA HIS A 342 17.70 9.98 -14.10
C HIS A 342 18.19 9.64 -15.50
N THR A 343 19.49 9.44 -15.70
CA THR A 343 20.06 8.97 -16.97
C THR A 343 19.54 7.57 -17.33
N VAL A 344 19.35 6.70 -16.34
CA VAL A 344 18.75 5.36 -16.50
C VAL A 344 17.26 5.46 -16.86
N LEU A 345 16.50 6.39 -16.27
CA LEU A 345 15.05 6.50 -16.50
C LEU A 345 14.66 7.24 -17.76
N GLN A 346 15.46 8.23 -18.17
CA GLN A 346 15.15 9.12 -19.29
C GLN A 346 14.72 8.38 -20.58
N PRO A 347 15.33 7.24 -20.96
CA PRO A 347 14.90 6.49 -22.15
C PRO A 347 13.52 5.84 -21.99
N PHE A 348 13.12 5.46 -20.77
CA PHE A 348 11.85 4.75 -20.50
C PHE A 348 10.72 5.68 -20.09
N LEU A 349 10.99 6.96 -19.83
CA LEU A 349 10.00 7.88 -19.29
C LEU A 349 9.85 9.10 -20.20
N LEU A 350 8.66 9.25 -20.77
CA LEU A 350 8.26 10.46 -21.47
C LEU A 350 7.38 11.32 -20.57
N ARG A 351 7.86 12.51 -20.22
CA ARG A 351 7.11 13.51 -19.44
C ARG A 351 7.22 14.88 -20.09
N ARG A 352 6.06 15.48 -20.38
CA ARG A 352 5.95 16.86 -20.86
C ARG A 352 4.91 17.64 -20.07
N ILE A 353 5.10 18.95 -19.97
CA ILE A 353 4.25 19.89 -19.23
C ILE A 353 3.31 20.60 -20.21
N LYS A 354 2.07 20.91 -19.82
CA LYS A 354 1.09 21.60 -20.68
C LYS A 354 1.63 22.92 -21.26
N SER A 355 2.34 23.70 -20.44
CA SER A 355 2.94 24.98 -20.83
C SER A 355 3.91 24.86 -22.01
N ASP A 356 4.61 23.74 -22.10
CA ASP A 356 5.72 23.56 -23.03
C ASP A 356 5.20 23.12 -24.42
N VAL A 357 3.97 22.63 -24.48
CA VAL A 357 3.48 21.84 -25.60
C VAL A 357 2.19 22.38 -26.22
N GLU A 358 1.33 23.02 -25.43
CA GLU A 358 0.02 23.48 -25.87
C GLU A 358 -0.16 24.98 -25.57
N THR A 359 0.24 25.83 -26.51
CA THR A 359 0.09 27.29 -26.41
C THR A 359 -1.36 27.77 -26.55
N SER A 360 -2.24 26.94 -27.14
CA SER A 360 -3.67 27.25 -27.32
C SER A 360 -4.50 27.13 -26.04
N LEU A 361 -4.04 26.38 -25.05
CA LEU A 361 -4.75 26.23 -23.78
C LEU A 361 -4.37 27.37 -22.84
N LEU A 362 -5.33 28.22 -22.48
CA LEU A 362 -5.06 29.32 -21.55
C LEU A 362 -4.62 28.78 -20.17
N PRO A 363 -3.63 29.41 -19.51
CA PRO A 363 -3.15 28.97 -18.21
C PRO A 363 -4.23 29.18 -17.15
N LYS A 364 -4.49 28.19 -16.29
CA LYS A 364 -5.47 28.32 -15.19
C LYS A 364 -5.07 29.43 -14.20
N LYS A 365 -6.05 30.14 -13.65
CA LYS A 365 -5.85 31.14 -12.57
C LYS A 365 -6.36 30.57 -11.25
N GLU A 366 -5.48 30.37 -10.27
CA GLU A 366 -5.85 29.89 -8.92
C GLU A 366 -5.87 31.06 -7.93
N LEU A 367 -6.95 31.17 -7.16
CA LEU A 367 -7.16 32.18 -6.12
C LEU A 367 -7.58 31.51 -4.81
N ASN A 368 -6.84 31.76 -3.73
CA ASN A 368 -7.22 31.29 -2.40
C ASN A 368 -8.11 32.35 -1.73
N LEU A 369 -9.39 32.05 -1.55
CA LEU A 369 -10.36 32.92 -0.88
C LEU A 369 -10.32 32.66 0.63
N TYR A 370 -9.74 33.61 1.36
CA TYR A 370 -9.65 33.54 2.82
C TYR A 370 -10.96 34.04 3.43
N VAL A 371 -11.72 33.14 4.05
CA VAL A 371 -13.04 33.43 4.63
C VAL A 371 -12.99 33.37 6.15
N GLY A 372 -13.71 34.26 6.83
CA GLY A 372 -13.83 34.22 8.29
C GLY A 372 -14.66 33.03 8.79
N MET A 373 -14.94 33.00 10.09
CA MET A 373 -15.87 32.03 10.70
C MET A 373 -17.16 32.75 11.12
N SER A 374 -18.31 32.12 10.90
CA SER A 374 -19.60 32.61 11.38
C SER A 374 -19.67 32.57 12.92
N ASN A 375 -20.60 33.33 13.51
CA ASN A 375 -20.82 33.32 14.96
C ASN A 375 -21.15 31.93 15.51
N MET A 376 -21.87 31.12 14.72
CA MET A 376 -22.17 29.74 15.07
C MET A 376 -20.93 28.85 14.98
N GLN A 377 -20.13 29.00 13.92
CA GLN A 377 -18.86 28.27 13.77
C GLN A 377 -17.88 28.58 14.91
N LYS A 378 -17.73 29.86 15.31
CA LYS A 378 -16.87 30.24 16.45
C LYS A 378 -17.28 29.53 17.74
N LYS A 379 -18.58 29.47 18.05
CA LYS A 379 -19.11 28.74 19.22
C LYS A 379 -18.78 27.26 19.19
N TRP A 380 -19.01 26.60 18.04
CA TRP A 380 -18.71 25.17 17.88
C TRP A 380 -17.21 24.89 17.91
N TYR A 381 -16.40 25.71 17.26
CA TYR A 381 -14.95 25.59 17.25
C TYR A 381 -14.38 25.70 18.68
N LYS A 382 -14.84 26.70 19.45
CA LYS A 382 -14.49 26.85 20.87
C LYS A 382 -14.91 25.63 21.69
N LYS A 383 -16.15 25.15 21.53
CA LYS A 383 -16.68 23.97 22.23
C LYS A 383 -15.88 22.69 21.93
N ILE A 384 -15.38 22.53 20.70
CA ILE A 384 -14.53 21.39 20.31
C ILE A 384 -13.18 21.47 21.01
N LEU A 385 -12.55 22.65 21.04
CA LEU A 385 -11.26 22.85 21.72
C LEU A 385 -11.40 22.71 23.25
N GLU A 386 -12.49 23.22 23.84
CA GLU A 386 -12.77 23.14 25.28
C GLU A 386 -12.95 21.70 25.77
N LYS A 387 -13.59 20.85 24.98
CA LYS A 387 -13.85 19.44 25.34
C LYS A 387 -12.56 18.62 25.50
N ASP A 388 -11.51 18.99 24.79
CA ASP A 388 -10.21 18.30 24.77
C ASP A 388 -9.05 19.24 25.15
N LEU A 389 -9.28 20.17 26.08
CA LEU A 389 -8.28 21.17 26.54
C LEU A 389 -6.92 20.57 26.92
N ASP A 390 -6.92 19.43 27.63
CA ASP A 390 -5.69 18.74 28.04
C ASP A 390 -4.85 18.31 26.82
N ALA A 391 -5.53 17.97 25.71
CA ALA A 391 -4.90 17.56 24.46
C ALA A 391 -4.31 18.77 23.71
N VAL A 392 -5.07 19.87 23.68
CA VAL A 392 -4.71 21.10 22.98
C VAL A 392 -3.54 21.80 23.66
N ASN A 393 -3.49 21.77 24.99
CA ASN A 393 -2.43 22.39 25.79
C ASN A 393 -1.14 21.55 25.88
N GLY A 394 -1.18 20.28 25.47
CA GLY A 394 -0.03 19.38 25.55
C GLY A 394 0.43 19.11 27.00
N SER A 395 -0.46 19.27 27.99
CA SER A 395 -0.13 19.23 29.42
C SER A 395 0.22 17.81 29.91
N ASN A 396 -0.19 16.76 29.20
CA ASN A 396 0.18 15.38 29.46
C ASN A 396 1.26 14.91 28.48
N GLY A 397 2.53 15.13 28.83
CA GLY A 397 3.68 14.69 28.06
C GLY A 397 3.61 13.21 27.63
N SER A 398 3.90 12.95 26.36
CA SER A 398 4.15 11.63 25.72
C SER A 398 3.05 10.57 25.71
N LYS A 399 1.98 10.66 26.53
CA LYS A 399 0.92 9.62 26.63
C LYS A 399 -0.30 9.84 25.74
N GLU A 400 -0.38 10.94 24.99
CA GLU A 400 -1.53 11.19 24.14
C GLU A 400 -1.51 10.37 22.83
N SER A 401 -2.65 9.77 22.52
CA SER A 401 -2.82 8.94 21.33
C SER A 401 -2.98 9.81 20.08
N LYS A 402 -2.19 9.50 19.03
CA LYS A 402 -2.30 10.15 17.71
C LYS A 402 -3.73 10.14 17.17
N THR A 403 -4.50 9.10 17.50
CA THR A 403 -5.91 8.95 17.13
C THR A 403 -6.81 10.01 17.74
N ARG A 404 -6.56 10.46 18.98
CA ARG A 404 -7.33 11.55 19.62
C ARG A 404 -7.07 12.89 18.93
N LEU A 405 -5.81 13.22 18.65
CA LEU A 405 -5.45 14.44 17.90
C LEU A 405 -6.05 14.44 16.49
N LEU A 406 -6.01 13.30 15.79
CA LEU A 406 -6.64 13.16 14.47
C LEU A 406 -8.17 13.36 14.53
N ASN A 407 -8.82 12.90 15.60
CA ASN A 407 -10.24 13.13 15.78
C ASN A 407 -10.55 14.61 16.01
N ILE A 408 -9.79 15.32 16.85
CA ILE A 408 -9.93 16.77 17.07
C ILE A 408 -9.76 17.51 15.74
N MET A 409 -8.68 17.21 15.02
CA MET A 409 -8.40 17.76 13.68
C MET A 409 -9.59 17.56 12.73
N MET A 410 -10.18 16.36 12.71
CA MET A 410 -11.34 16.06 11.88
C MET A 410 -12.58 16.87 12.28
N GLN A 411 -12.86 17.05 13.57
CA GLN A 411 -14.00 17.86 14.02
C GLN A 411 -13.79 19.35 13.70
N LEU A 412 -12.57 19.88 13.88
CA LEU A 412 -12.26 21.27 13.52
C LEU A 412 -12.45 21.50 12.02
N ARG A 413 -12.04 20.56 11.16
CA ARG A 413 -12.33 20.61 9.71
C ARG A 413 -13.82 20.63 9.40
N LYS A 414 -14.62 19.77 10.05
CA LYS A 414 -16.09 19.79 9.90
C LYS A 414 -16.67 21.15 10.25
N CYS A 415 -16.21 21.74 11.36
CA CYS A 415 -16.65 23.07 11.79
C CYS A 415 -16.29 24.18 10.79
N CYS A 416 -15.10 24.13 10.18
CA CYS A 416 -14.69 25.07 9.14
C CYS A 416 -15.56 24.96 7.87
N ASN A 417 -16.01 23.75 7.55
CA ASN A 417 -16.90 23.50 6.41
C ASN A 417 -18.34 23.96 6.65
N HIS A 418 -19.02 23.39 7.65
CA HIS A 418 -20.41 23.70 7.95
C HIS A 418 -20.83 23.24 9.37
N PRO A 419 -21.46 24.08 10.20
CA PRO A 419 -21.92 23.69 11.54
C PRO A 419 -22.92 22.52 11.58
N TYR A 420 -23.81 22.41 10.58
CA TYR A 420 -24.85 21.36 10.53
C TYR A 420 -24.31 19.94 10.31
N LEU A 421 -22.98 19.79 10.17
CA LEU A 421 -22.35 18.48 10.25
C LEU A 421 -22.38 17.91 11.69
N PHE A 422 -22.69 18.73 12.70
CA PHE A 422 -22.86 18.32 14.09
C PHE A 422 -24.33 18.16 14.44
N ASP A 423 -24.66 17.03 15.05
CA ASP A 423 -26.02 16.77 15.52
C ASP A 423 -26.41 17.81 16.61
N GLY A 424 -27.60 18.39 16.46
CA GLY A 424 -28.11 19.46 17.35
C GLY A 424 -27.55 20.86 17.05
N ALA A 425 -26.80 21.04 15.96
CA ALA A 425 -26.43 22.35 15.46
C ALA A 425 -27.59 23.00 14.69
N GLU A 426 -28.29 22.23 13.87
CA GLU A 426 -29.41 22.72 13.07
C GLU A 426 -30.64 23.02 13.94
N PRO A 427 -31.27 24.20 13.78
CA PRO A 427 -32.48 24.54 14.53
C PRO A 427 -33.65 23.63 14.08
N GLY A 428 -34.34 23.01 15.03
CA GLY A 428 -35.48 22.14 14.75
C GLY A 428 -35.74 21.10 15.86
N PRO A 429 -36.74 20.21 15.70
CA PRO A 429 -37.63 20.07 14.53
C PRO A 429 -38.73 21.16 14.40
N PRO A 430 -39.25 21.44 13.17
CA PRO A 430 -38.82 20.86 11.89
C PRO A 430 -37.51 21.48 11.39
N TYR A 431 -36.68 20.67 10.73
CA TYR A 431 -35.49 21.15 10.02
C TYR A 431 -35.95 21.78 8.71
N THR A 432 -35.64 23.05 8.47
CA THR A 432 -36.05 23.80 7.27
C THR A 432 -34.83 24.24 6.47
N THR A 433 -34.97 24.31 5.16
CA THR A 433 -33.95 24.82 4.25
C THR A 433 -34.19 26.30 3.98
N ASP A 434 -33.99 27.14 4.99
CA ASP A 434 -34.14 28.60 4.87
C ASP A 434 -32.77 29.29 4.71
N GLU A 435 -32.76 30.64 4.64
CA GLU A 435 -31.53 31.47 4.59
C GLU A 435 -30.53 31.17 5.72
N HIS A 436 -30.98 30.54 6.81
CA HIS A 436 -30.12 30.07 7.90
C HIS A 436 -29.11 29.03 7.49
N LEU A 437 -29.36 28.30 6.40
CA LEU A 437 -28.36 27.41 5.83
C LEU A 437 -27.13 28.22 5.39
N VAL A 438 -27.35 29.36 4.73
CA VAL A 438 -26.30 30.21 4.17
C VAL A 438 -25.58 31.02 5.25
N TYR A 439 -26.31 31.78 6.09
CA TYR A 439 -25.66 32.69 7.04
C TYR A 439 -24.94 31.99 8.21
N ASN A 440 -25.24 30.71 8.47
CA ASN A 440 -24.56 29.95 9.52
C ASN A 440 -23.19 29.38 9.08
N ALA A 441 -22.85 29.41 7.79
CA ALA A 441 -21.58 28.94 7.27
C ALA A 441 -20.89 30.00 6.41
N ALA A 442 -19.73 30.49 6.86
CA ALA A 442 -19.02 31.56 6.16
C ALA A 442 -18.60 31.20 4.73
N LYS A 443 -18.25 29.93 4.48
CA LYS A 443 -17.94 29.44 3.13
C LYS A 443 -19.18 29.48 2.21
N LEU A 444 -20.36 29.12 2.73
CA LEU A 444 -21.59 29.09 1.95
C LEU A 444 -22.09 30.51 1.65
N GLU A 445 -21.89 31.46 2.56
CA GLU A 445 -22.17 32.87 2.33
C GLU A 445 -21.35 33.46 1.16
N VAL A 446 -20.03 33.20 1.14
CA VAL A 446 -19.16 33.62 0.03
C VAL A 446 -19.50 32.87 -1.25
N LEU A 447 -19.78 31.57 -1.16
CA LEU A 447 -20.17 30.74 -2.31
C LEU A 447 -21.48 31.22 -2.92
N ASP A 448 -22.48 31.62 -2.13
CA ASP A 448 -23.78 32.10 -2.62
C ASP A 448 -23.62 33.37 -3.47
N LYS A 449 -22.80 34.31 -3.02
CA LYS A 449 -22.48 35.53 -3.79
C LYS A 449 -21.68 35.21 -5.05
N LEU A 450 -20.68 34.34 -4.92
CA LEU A 450 -19.84 33.93 -6.05
C LEU A 450 -20.66 33.23 -7.14
N LEU A 451 -21.54 32.30 -6.77
CA LEU A 451 -22.39 31.57 -7.71
C LEU A 451 -23.38 32.50 -8.43
N LYS A 452 -23.96 33.48 -7.74
CA LYS A 452 -24.84 34.50 -8.37
C LYS A 452 -24.08 35.26 -9.47
N LYS A 453 -22.90 35.80 -9.15
CA LYS A 453 -22.03 36.51 -10.12
C LYS A 453 -21.66 35.62 -11.31
N LEU A 454 -21.29 34.36 -11.06
CA LEU A 454 -20.89 33.43 -12.12
C LEU A 454 -22.07 32.96 -13.00
N LYS A 455 -23.28 32.90 -12.44
CA LYS A 455 -24.50 32.60 -13.20
C LYS A 455 -24.85 33.73 -14.16
N GLU A 456 -24.68 34.99 -13.72
CA GLU A 456 -24.83 36.17 -14.58
C GLU A 456 -23.78 36.22 -15.70
N GLU A 457 -22.54 35.81 -15.42
CA GLU A 457 -21.46 35.68 -16.41
C GLU A 457 -21.67 34.51 -17.41
N GLY A 458 -22.64 33.63 -17.17
CA GLY A 458 -22.88 32.44 -18.00
C GLY A 458 -21.75 31.40 -17.91
N SER A 459 -21.09 31.33 -16.76
CA SER A 459 -20.10 30.28 -16.44
C SER A 459 -20.78 29.02 -15.92
N ARG A 460 -20.03 27.91 -15.87
CA ARG A 460 -20.47 26.63 -15.30
C ARG A 460 -19.47 26.17 -14.26
N VAL A 461 -19.97 25.71 -13.13
CA VAL A 461 -19.19 25.57 -11.90
C VAL A 461 -19.09 24.11 -11.45
N LEU A 462 -17.87 23.64 -11.21
CA LEU A 462 -17.59 22.38 -10.51
C LEU A 462 -17.30 22.69 -9.04
N ILE A 463 -17.98 22.03 -8.10
CA ILE A 463 -17.72 22.18 -6.67
C ILE A 463 -17.20 20.85 -6.14
N PHE A 464 -15.96 20.87 -5.66
CA PHE A 464 -15.33 19.71 -5.03
C PHE A 464 -15.36 19.83 -3.51
N SER A 465 -15.72 18.73 -2.83
CA SER A 465 -15.52 18.59 -1.39
C SER A 465 -14.97 17.22 -1.00
N GLN A 466 -14.26 17.15 0.13
CA GLN A 466 -13.80 15.90 0.71
C GLN A 466 -14.91 15.13 1.43
N MET A 467 -15.94 15.81 1.91
CA MET A 467 -16.99 15.22 2.74
C MET A 467 -18.29 15.07 1.96
N SER A 468 -18.79 13.84 1.79
CA SER A 468 -20.09 13.60 1.13
C SER A 468 -21.24 14.30 1.83
N ARG A 469 -21.22 14.38 3.18
CA ARG A 469 -22.22 15.11 3.97
C ARG A 469 -22.25 16.62 3.72
N VAL A 470 -21.16 17.21 3.25
CA VAL A 470 -21.17 18.61 2.80
C VAL A 470 -21.86 18.72 1.45
N LEU A 471 -21.71 17.72 0.57
CA LEU A 471 -22.46 17.68 -0.68
C LEU A 471 -23.96 17.51 -0.45
N ASP A 472 -24.39 16.77 0.57
CA ASP A 472 -25.80 16.71 0.98
C ASP A 472 -26.34 18.12 1.31
N ILE A 473 -25.60 18.90 2.10
CA ILE A 473 -25.96 20.29 2.44
C ILE A 473 -25.96 21.20 1.20
N LEU A 474 -24.97 21.04 0.32
CA LEU A 474 -24.90 21.81 -0.92
C LEU A 474 -26.00 21.43 -1.92
N GLU A 475 -26.48 20.20 -1.88
CA GLU A 475 -27.61 19.71 -2.67
C GLU A 475 -28.91 20.40 -2.23
N ASP A 476 -29.18 20.42 -0.92
CA ASP A 476 -30.30 21.16 -0.34
C ASP A 476 -30.22 22.67 -0.65
N TYR A 477 -29.01 23.25 -0.60
CA TYR A 477 -28.77 24.64 -0.99
C TYR A 477 -29.03 24.89 -2.49
N CYS A 478 -28.59 23.99 -3.38
CA CYS A 478 -28.86 24.11 -4.82
C CYS A 478 -30.35 24.03 -5.10
N TYR A 479 -31.08 23.17 -4.40
CA TYR A 479 -32.53 23.10 -4.46
C TYR A 479 -33.19 24.40 -3.96
N PHE A 480 -32.73 24.93 -2.81
CA PHE A 480 -33.22 26.20 -2.26
C PHE A 480 -33.01 27.41 -3.19
N ARG A 481 -31.93 27.41 -3.98
CA ARG A 481 -31.61 28.50 -4.94
C ARG A 481 -32.05 28.22 -6.38
N ASP A 482 -32.82 27.14 -6.63
CA ASP A 482 -33.26 26.70 -7.96
C ASP A 482 -32.09 26.59 -8.96
N TYR A 483 -30.99 25.97 -8.53
CA TYR A 483 -29.85 25.66 -9.38
C TYR A 483 -29.95 24.23 -9.90
N ASP A 484 -30.00 24.08 -11.21
CA ASP A 484 -29.90 22.79 -11.88
C ASP A 484 -28.50 22.20 -11.65
N TYR A 485 -28.43 21.04 -10.99
CA TYR A 485 -27.16 20.38 -10.66
C TYR A 485 -27.09 18.90 -11.07
N CYS A 486 -25.86 18.38 -11.05
CA CYS A 486 -25.52 16.95 -11.08
C CYS A 486 -24.64 16.63 -9.87
N ARG A 487 -24.69 15.38 -9.37
CA ARG A 487 -23.88 14.93 -8.22
C ARG A 487 -23.20 13.60 -8.50
N ILE A 488 -21.90 13.50 -8.21
CA ILE A 488 -21.15 12.24 -8.21
C ILE A 488 -20.33 12.11 -6.92
N ASP A 489 -20.56 11.01 -6.21
CA ASP A 489 -19.81 10.63 -5.03
C ASP A 489 -19.34 9.15 -5.08
N GLY A 490 -18.79 8.68 -3.97
CA GLY A 490 -18.28 7.32 -3.85
C GLY A 490 -19.36 6.23 -3.85
N SER A 491 -20.63 6.58 -3.62
CA SER A 491 -21.78 5.67 -3.57
C SER A 491 -22.59 5.65 -4.87
N THR A 492 -22.43 6.63 -5.75
CA THR A 492 -23.17 6.70 -7.02
C THR A 492 -22.93 5.47 -7.89
N ALA A 493 -24.00 4.87 -8.40
CA ALA A 493 -23.93 3.74 -9.31
C ALA A 493 -23.17 4.11 -10.59
N HIS A 494 -22.61 3.10 -11.25
CA HIS A 494 -21.76 3.33 -12.42
C HIS A 494 -22.54 3.90 -13.61
N GLU A 495 -23.77 3.44 -13.82
CA GLU A 495 -24.63 3.90 -14.92
C GLU A 495 -25.07 5.35 -14.71
N ASP A 496 -25.59 5.68 -13.52
CA ASP A 496 -25.98 7.04 -13.14
C ASP A 496 -24.83 8.03 -13.26
N ARG A 497 -23.61 7.61 -12.92
CA ARG A 497 -22.40 8.44 -13.08
C ARG A 497 -22.19 8.83 -14.54
N ILE A 498 -22.37 7.89 -15.46
CA ILE A 498 -22.17 8.13 -16.90
C ILE A 498 -23.25 9.09 -17.39
N GLN A 499 -24.51 8.84 -17.03
CA GLN A 499 -25.63 9.72 -17.39
C GLN A 499 -25.41 11.14 -16.89
N ALA A 500 -25.03 11.32 -15.61
CA ALA A 500 -24.74 12.64 -15.05
C ALA A 500 -23.58 13.38 -15.77
N ILE A 501 -22.54 12.65 -16.20
CA ILE A 501 -21.43 13.23 -16.98
C ILE A 501 -21.91 13.66 -18.37
N ASP A 502 -22.71 12.82 -19.03
CA ASP A 502 -23.22 13.08 -20.38
C ASP A 502 -24.22 14.24 -20.36
N ASP A 503 -25.14 14.26 -19.39
CA ASP A 503 -26.12 15.35 -19.17
C ASP A 503 -25.43 16.69 -18.92
N TYR A 504 -24.34 16.68 -18.15
CA TYR A 504 -23.58 17.90 -17.89
C TYR A 504 -22.77 18.33 -19.13
N ASN A 505 -22.20 17.41 -19.89
CA ASN A 505 -21.43 17.73 -21.10
C ASN A 505 -22.28 17.96 -22.36
N ALA A 506 -23.60 17.70 -22.29
CA ALA A 506 -24.50 17.90 -23.41
C ALA A 506 -24.45 19.35 -23.92
N PRO A 507 -24.51 19.56 -25.25
CA PRO A 507 -24.62 20.90 -25.80
C PRO A 507 -25.90 21.54 -25.25
N ASP A 508 -25.80 22.81 -24.84
CA ASP A 508 -26.91 23.59 -24.27
C ASP A 508 -27.53 23.03 -22.98
N SER A 509 -26.77 22.19 -22.24
CA SER A 509 -27.16 21.72 -20.92
C SER A 509 -27.42 22.90 -19.96
N LYS A 510 -28.59 22.89 -19.31
CA LYS A 510 -28.97 23.88 -18.28
C LYS A 510 -28.30 23.64 -16.93
N LYS A 511 -27.61 22.51 -16.77
CA LYS A 511 -26.92 22.13 -15.52
C LYS A 511 -25.81 23.14 -15.22
N PHE A 512 -26.03 24.00 -14.22
CA PHE A 512 -25.11 25.05 -13.82
C PHE A 512 -24.01 24.52 -12.88
N VAL A 513 -24.39 23.73 -11.88
CA VAL A 513 -23.49 23.20 -10.84
C VAL A 513 -23.22 21.71 -11.02
N PHE A 514 -21.98 21.26 -10.83
CA PHE A 514 -21.65 19.85 -10.66
C PHE A 514 -20.98 19.63 -9.31
N LEU A 515 -21.66 18.88 -8.42
CA LEU A 515 -21.15 18.49 -7.11
C LEU A 515 -20.32 17.20 -7.21
N LEU A 516 -19.07 17.26 -6.79
CA LEU A 516 -18.12 16.16 -6.88
C LEU A 516 -17.41 15.94 -5.56
N THR A 517 -17.24 14.68 -5.14
CA THR A 517 -16.23 14.41 -4.11
C THR A 517 -14.84 14.44 -4.73
N THR A 518 -13.82 14.99 -4.05
CA THR A 518 -12.46 15.08 -4.59
C THR A 518 -11.92 13.72 -5.03
N ARG A 519 -12.21 12.66 -4.26
CA ARG A 519 -11.80 11.30 -4.61
C ARG A 519 -12.56 10.71 -5.78
N ALA A 520 -13.89 10.88 -5.88
CA ALA A 520 -14.66 10.31 -7.00
C ALA A 520 -14.43 11.11 -8.29
N GLY A 521 -14.34 12.43 -8.19
CA GLY A 521 -14.06 13.33 -9.30
C GLY A 521 -12.61 13.28 -9.79
N GLY A 522 -11.66 12.89 -8.93
CA GLY A 522 -10.27 12.65 -9.33
C GLY A 522 -10.08 11.46 -10.27
N LEU A 523 -11.04 10.55 -10.39
CA LEU A 523 -10.87 9.27 -11.09
C LEU A 523 -10.96 9.35 -12.64
N GLY A 524 -10.36 10.34 -13.29
CA GLY A 524 -10.18 10.27 -14.75
C GLY A 524 -11.32 10.79 -15.63
N ILE A 525 -12.37 11.39 -15.07
CA ILE A 525 -13.52 11.93 -15.86
C ILE A 525 -13.14 13.20 -16.65
N ASN A 526 -13.94 13.55 -17.67
CA ASN A 526 -13.72 14.74 -18.51
C ASN A 526 -14.90 15.72 -18.39
N LEU A 527 -14.64 16.96 -17.98
CA LEU A 527 -15.66 17.98 -17.70
C LEU A 527 -15.26 19.34 -18.33
N THR A 528 -14.88 19.32 -19.61
CA THR A 528 -14.43 20.51 -20.35
C THR A 528 -15.53 21.54 -20.60
N SER A 529 -16.80 21.20 -20.34
CA SER A 529 -17.91 22.16 -20.43
C SER A 529 -17.95 23.15 -19.26
N ALA A 530 -17.26 22.87 -18.15
CA ALA A 530 -17.12 23.78 -17.02
C ALA A 530 -15.85 24.63 -17.12
N ASP A 531 -15.94 25.91 -16.75
CA ASP A 531 -14.84 26.87 -16.76
C ASP A 531 -14.45 27.35 -15.35
N ILE A 532 -15.27 27.10 -14.34
CA ILE A 532 -14.98 27.45 -12.95
C ILE A 532 -14.85 26.19 -12.10
N VAL A 533 -13.83 26.16 -11.25
CA VAL A 533 -13.64 25.11 -10.25
C VAL A 533 -13.61 25.75 -8.87
N VAL A 534 -14.47 25.30 -7.97
CA VAL A 534 -14.48 25.70 -6.57
C VAL A 534 -14.04 24.50 -5.73
N LEU A 535 -12.96 24.66 -4.97
CA LEU A 535 -12.55 23.71 -3.94
C LEU A 535 -13.13 24.20 -2.62
N TYR A 536 -14.19 23.54 -2.14
CA TYR A 536 -14.86 23.91 -0.89
C TYR A 536 -13.96 23.62 0.32
N ASP A 537 -13.19 22.53 0.26
CA ASP A 537 -12.13 22.19 1.20
C ASP A 537 -10.98 21.47 0.53
N SER A 538 -9.77 21.64 1.07
CA SER A 538 -8.53 21.12 0.46
C SER A 538 -8.22 19.69 0.91
N ASP A 539 -7.65 18.86 0.03
CA ASP A 539 -7.07 17.57 0.43
C ASP A 539 -5.76 17.77 1.21
N TRP A 540 -5.38 16.78 2.00
CA TRP A 540 -4.03 16.70 2.59
C TRP A 540 -2.96 16.45 1.55
N ASN A 541 -3.32 15.80 0.44
CA ASN A 541 -2.46 15.58 -0.71
C ASN A 541 -2.73 16.63 -1.79
N PRO A 542 -1.82 17.60 -2.03
CA PRO A 542 -2.01 18.65 -3.03
C PRO A 542 -2.23 18.11 -4.45
N GLN A 543 -1.70 16.93 -4.77
CA GLN A 543 -1.85 16.32 -6.09
C GLN A 543 -3.30 15.89 -6.36
N ALA A 544 -4.07 15.54 -5.33
CA ALA A 544 -5.49 15.19 -5.49
C ALA A 544 -6.30 16.41 -5.94
N ASP A 545 -6.02 17.58 -5.37
CA ASP A 545 -6.67 18.84 -5.75
C ASP A 545 -6.24 19.27 -7.17
N LEU A 546 -4.96 19.13 -7.52
CA LEU A 546 -4.47 19.41 -8.87
C LEU A 546 -5.17 18.52 -9.92
N GLN A 547 -5.34 17.24 -9.62
CA GLN A 547 -6.06 16.28 -10.46
C GLN A 547 -7.54 16.65 -10.63
N ALA A 548 -8.18 17.19 -9.58
CA ALA A 548 -9.54 17.70 -9.61
C ALA A 548 -9.67 18.96 -10.49
N MET A 549 -8.76 19.93 -10.36
CA MET A 549 -8.72 21.13 -11.23
C MET A 549 -8.57 20.76 -12.72
N ASP A 550 -7.70 19.80 -13.00
CA ASP A 550 -7.40 19.30 -14.35
C ASP A 550 -8.56 18.49 -14.97
N ARG A 551 -9.70 18.35 -14.29
CA ARG A 551 -10.95 17.84 -14.90
C ARG A 551 -11.58 18.83 -15.85
N ALA A 552 -11.48 20.12 -15.52
CA ALA A 552 -11.93 21.25 -16.35
C ALA A 552 -10.77 21.88 -17.14
N HIS A 553 -9.57 21.96 -16.55
CA HIS A 553 -8.36 22.46 -17.23
C HIS A 553 -7.69 21.37 -18.07
N ARG A 554 -8.33 21.05 -19.19
CA ARG A 554 -7.90 19.99 -20.13
C ARG A 554 -8.15 20.42 -21.57
N ILE A 555 -7.46 19.78 -22.52
CA ILE A 555 -7.66 19.97 -23.97
C ILE A 555 -9.14 19.78 -24.31
N GLY A 556 -9.70 20.75 -25.02
CA GLY A 556 -11.14 20.87 -25.30
C GLY A 556 -11.79 22.05 -24.58
N GLN A 557 -11.16 22.54 -23.50
CA GLN A 557 -11.55 23.79 -22.85
C GLN A 557 -11.27 24.98 -23.77
N LYS A 558 -12.26 25.87 -23.91
CA LYS A 558 -12.16 27.10 -24.72
C LYS A 558 -12.18 28.38 -23.86
N LYS A 559 -12.70 28.30 -22.64
CA LYS A 559 -12.76 29.42 -21.68
C LYS A 559 -11.57 29.39 -20.73
N GLN A 560 -11.25 30.56 -20.17
CA GLN A 560 -10.23 30.69 -19.13
C GLN A 560 -10.70 29.97 -17.85
N VAL A 561 -9.98 28.93 -17.43
CA VAL A 561 -10.29 28.24 -16.17
C VAL A 561 -9.91 29.10 -14.98
N LYS A 562 -10.87 29.39 -14.10
CA LYS A 562 -10.64 30.05 -12.80
C LYS A 562 -10.89 29.05 -11.67
N VAL A 563 -9.93 28.92 -10.77
CA VAL A 563 -10.00 28.03 -9.61
C VAL A 563 -10.11 28.88 -8.34
N PHE A 564 -11.18 28.69 -7.58
CA PHE A 564 -11.39 29.33 -6.28
C PHE A 564 -11.26 28.30 -5.16
N ARG A 565 -10.25 28.45 -4.31
CA ARG A 565 -10.05 27.61 -3.14
C ARG A 565 -10.57 28.33 -1.91
N LEU A 566 -11.60 27.80 -1.26
CA LEU A 566 -12.11 28.36 -0.01
C LEU A 566 -11.24 27.90 1.16
N VAL A 567 -10.70 28.86 1.92
CA VAL A 567 -9.83 28.60 3.06
C VAL A 567 -10.36 29.37 4.26
N THR A 568 -10.71 28.68 5.35
CA THR A 568 -11.09 29.37 6.58
C THR A 568 -9.86 30.02 7.22
N ASP A 569 -9.86 31.35 7.33
CA ASP A 569 -8.78 32.17 7.87
C ASP A 569 -8.57 31.92 9.37
N ASN A 570 -7.32 31.98 9.85
CA ASN A 570 -6.95 31.73 11.24
C ASN A 570 -7.53 30.42 11.80
N SER A 571 -7.48 29.36 11.00
CA SER A 571 -8.00 28.04 11.38
C SER A 571 -7.00 26.93 11.08
N VAL A 572 -7.42 25.70 11.37
CA VAL A 572 -6.71 24.48 10.99
C VAL A 572 -6.48 24.39 9.47
N GLU A 573 -7.39 24.89 8.64
CA GLU A 573 -7.31 24.75 7.17
C GLU A 573 -6.12 25.50 6.56
N GLU A 574 -5.78 26.67 7.10
CA GLU A 574 -4.64 27.46 6.64
C GLU A 574 -3.33 26.69 6.83
N LYS A 575 -3.19 25.96 7.95
CA LYS A 575 -2.01 25.12 8.22
C LYS A 575 -1.96 23.88 7.34
N ILE A 576 -3.11 23.29 7.00
CA ILE A 576 -3.19 22.19 6.03
C ILE A 576 -2.70 22.69 4.66
N LEU A 577 -3.18 23.85 4.22
CA LEU A 577 -2.81 24.45 2.93
C LEU A 577 -1.31 24.76 2.87
N GLU A 578 -0.75 25.39 3.90
CA GLU A 578 0.70 25.68 3.98
C GLU A 578 1.54 24.41 3.78
N ARG A 579 1.17 23.31 4.47
CA ARG A 579 1.87 22.04 4.32
C ARG A 579 1.67 21.40 2.95
N ALA A 580 0.48 21.50 2.38
CA ALA A 580 0.21 21.01 1.04
C ALA A 580 1.07 21.76 0.00
N THR A 581 1.18 23.08 0.11
CA THR A 581 2.04 23.90 -0.75
C THR A 581 3.51 23.56 -0.56
N GLN A 582 3.98 23.35 0.67
CA GLN A 582 5.35 22.93 0.95
C GLN A 582 5.68 21.59 0.29
N LYS A 583 4.77 20.61 0.38
CA LYS A 583 4.91 19.31 -0.28
C LYS A 583 4.93 19.41 -1.80
N LEU A 584 4.03 20.22 -2.37
CA LEU A 584 3.96 20.43 -3.82
C LEU A 584 5.24 21.11 -4.35
N ARG A 585 5.77 22.08 -3.61
CA ARG A 585 7.00 22.78 -3.98
C ARG A 585 8.22 21.87 -3.85
N LEU A 586 8.29 21.05 -2.81
CA LEU A 586 9.34 20.04 -2.67
C LEU A 586 9.30 19.07 -3.87
N ASP A 587 8.11 18.59 -4.22
CA ASP A 587 7.89 17.72 -5.38
C ASP A 587 8.32 18.42 -6.70
N GLN A 588 7.89 19.66 -6.93
CA GLN A 588 8.30 20.46 -8.09
C GLN A 588 9.82 20.70 -8.12
N LEU A 589 10.45 21.05 -7.00
CA LEU A 589 11.89 21.29 -6.93
C LEU A 589 12.68 20.01 -7.18
N VAL A 590 12.26 18.87 -6.60
CA VAL A 590 12.89 17.56 -6.84
C VAL A 590 12.73 17.12 -8.30
N ILE A 591 11.60 17.46 -8.93
CA ILE A 591 11.31 17.12 -10.33
C ILE A 591 12.00 18.09 -11.32
N GLN A 592 12.11 19.38 -11.00
CA GLN A 592 12.58 20.44 -11.90
C GLN A 592 14.07 20.73 -11.73
N GLN A 593 14.59 20.60 -10.51
CA GLN A 593 16.00 20.46 -10.22
C GLN A 593 16.23 19.00 -9.84
N ASN A 594 16.74 18.19 -10.77
CA ASN A 594 17.12 16.79 -10.52
C ASN A 594 18.25 16.70 -9.45
N ARG A 595 17.95 17.03 -8.18
CA ARG A 595 18.84 17.09 -7.01
C ARG A 595 18.09 16.96 -5.68
N THR A 596 18.71 16.18 -4.80
CA THR A 596 18.47 15.89 -3.37
C THR A 596 17.05 15.59 -2.86
N SER A 597 16.88 14.37 -2.35
CA SER A 597 15.96 14.08 -1.23
C SER A 597 16.77 13.39 -0.13
N SER A 598 17.11 14.12 0.93
CA SER A 598 17.74 13.56 2.11
C SER A 598 16.77 12.58 2.79
N LYS A 599 17.18 11.31 2.87
CA LYS A 599 16.48 10.26 3.64
C LYS A 599 16.48 10.67 5.12
N LYS A 600 15.40 11.27 5.61
CA LYS A 600 14.97 11.07 7.00
C LYS A 600 13.73 10.19 7.00
N LYS A 601 13.84 9.01 7.62
CA LYS A 601 12.69 8.26 8.12
C LYS A 601 11.77 9.27 8.81
N GLU A 602 10.51 9.35 8.40
CA GLU A 602 9.49 10.06 9.18
C GLU A 602 9.55 9.51 10.61
N ASN A 603 10.17 10.27 11.52
CA ASN A 603 10.13 9.94 12.93
C ASN A 603 8.68 10.06 13.35
N LYS A 604 8.10 8.97 13.89
CA LYS A 604 6.72 8.95 14.42
C LYS A 604 6.45 10.06 15.45
N ALA A 605 7.49 10.69 16.01
CA ALA A 605 7.43 11.85 16.90
C ALA A 605 7.08 13.15 16.15
N ASP A 606 7.73 13.44 15.01
CA ASP A 606 7.52 14.68 14.23
C ASP A 606 6.09 14.83 13.72
N SER A 607 5.40 13.71 13.44
CA SER A 607 4.00 13.71 13.02
C SER A 607 3.02 14.12 14.14
N LYS A 608 3.37 13.98 15.42
CA LYS A 608 2.49 14.35 16.54
C LYS A 608 2.58 15.83 16.85
N ASP A 609 3.79 16.36 16.95
CA ASP A 609 4.03 17.79 17.21
C ASP A 609 3.53 18.65 16.03
N ALA A 610 3.63 18.10 14.82
CA ALA A 610 2.97 18.64 13.63
C ALA A 610 1.44 18.75 13.76
N LEU A 611 0.76 17.74 14.29
CA LEU A 611 -0.69 17.78 14.47
C LEU A 611 -1.09 18.74 15.59
N LEU A 612 -0.30 18.79 16.66
CA LEU A 612 -0.55 19.70 17.78
C LEU A 612 -0.42 21.17 17.34
N SER A 613 0.65 21.51 16.61
CA SER A 613 0.82 22.87 16.06
C SER A 613 -0.29 23.28 15.10
N MET A 614 -0.85 22.35 14.32
CA MET A 614 -2.03 22.61 13.48
C MET A 614 -3.28 22.94 14.29
N ILE A 615 -3.51 22.23 15.40
CA ILE A 615 -4.68 22.44 16.26
C ILE A 615 -4.56 23.75 17.05
N GLN A 616 -3.35 24.10 17.48
CA GLN A 616 -3.08 25.34 18.22
C GLN A 616 -3.16 26.60 17.33
N HIS A 617 -2.99 26.45 16.02
CA HIS A 617 -3.15 27.55 15.07
C HIS A 617 -4.60 28.09 15.07
N GLY A 618 -4.75 29.39 15.33
CA GLY A 618 -6.07 30.04 15.43
C GLY A 618 -6.83 29.81 16.74
N ALA A 619 -6.43 28.84 17.56
CA ALA A 619 -7.09 28.57 18.85
C ALA A 619 -7.04 29.80 19.77
N ALA A 620 -5.89 30.47 19.86
CA ALA A 620 -5.69 31.64 20.71
C ALA A 620 -6.61 32.81 20.34
N ASP A 621 -6.85 33.03 19.04
CA ASP A 621 -7.66 34.15 18.56
C ASP A 621 -9.15 33.89 18.81
N VAL A 622 -9.61 32.65 18.66
CA VAL A 622 -10.97 32.22 19.00
C VAL A 622 -11.26 32.34 20.51
N PHE A 623 -10.26 32.10 21.38
CA PHE A 623 -10.41 32.29 22.82
C PHE A 623 -10.37 33.76 23.25
N LYS A 624 -9.53 34.59 22.60
CA LYS A 624 -9.42 36.03 22.89
C LYS A 624 -10.59 36.85 22.38
N SER A 625 -11.26 36.44 21.31
CA SER A 625 -12.42 37.16 20.74
C SER A 625 -13.64 37.23 21.69
N GLY A 626 -13.62 36.53 22.84
CA GLY A 626 -14.63 36.66 23.88
C GLY A 626 -14.42 37.82 24.86
N THR A 627 -13.26 38.47 24.83
CA THR A 627 -12.90 39.64 25.67
C THR A 627 -12.59 40.81 24.76
N SER A 628 -13.49 41.78 24.72
CA SER A 628 -13.38 43.04 23.99
C SER A 628 -12.04 43.76 24.22
N THR A 629 -11.14 43.72 23.23
CA THR A 629 -10.18 44.79 22.86
C THR A 629 -9.41 44.41 21.59
N GLY A 630 -9.40 45.33 20.62
CA GLY A 630 -8.94 45.11 19.26
C GLY A 630 -7.45 44.76 19.11
N SER A 631 -7.17 43.92 18.12
CA SER A 631 -5.86 43.87 17.47
C SER A 631 -6.05 43.58 15.98
N ALA A 632 -5.20 44.21 15.17
CA ALA A 632 -5.28 44.28 13.71
C ALA A 632 -5.32 42.91 13.00
N GLY A 633 -6.52 42.52 12.61
CA GLY A 633 -6.83 41.49 11.63
C GLY A 633 -8.03 41.97 10.81
N THR A 634 -8.18 41.46 9.60
CA THR A 634 -9.22 41.72 8.59
C THR A 634 -10.60 42.13 9.17
N PRO A 635 -11.34 43.08 8.56
CA PRO A 635 -12.58 43.62 9.14
C PRO A 635 -13.58 42.52 9.49
N GLU A 636 -14.09 42.56 10.72
CA GLU A 636 -15.11 41.66 11.23
C GLU A 636 -16.48 41.92 10.55
N PRO A 637 -17.20 40.91 10.07
CA PRO A 637 -18.62 41.04 9.82
C PRO A 637 -19.33 40.88 11.18
N GLY A 638 -19.68 42.00 11.82
CA GLY A 638 -20.46 41.95 13.07
C GLY A 638 -20.37 43.10 14.05
N SER A 639 -19.88 44.30 13.68
CA SER A 639 -20.10 45.48 14.53
C SER A 639 -21.56 45.91 14.43
N GLU A 640 -22.24 45.93 15.57
CA GLU A 640 -23.65 46.28 15.74
C GLU A 640 -24.06 47.53 14.94
N GLY A 641 -25.06 47.39 14.06
CA GLY A 641 -25.81 48.51 13.50
C GLY A 641 -25.56 48.87 12.04
N LYS A 642 -25.76 47.93 11.11
CA LYS A 642 -26.38 48.10 9.77
C LYS A 642 -26.26 46.78 9.01
N GLY A 643 -27.26 46.42 8.23
CA GLY A 643 -27.14 45.34 7.26
C GLY A 643 -26.08 45.67 6.20
N ASP A 644 -25.74 44.63 5.46
CA ASP A 644 -25.31 44.65 4.07
C ASP A 644 -23.83 44.40 3.77
N ASP A 645 -23.66 43.17 3.29
CA ASP A 645 -22.75 42.73 2.25
C ASP A 645 -21.24 42.63 2.53
N ILE A 646 -20.77 41.39 2.72
CA ILE A 646 -19.43 40.98 2.25
C ILE A 646 -19.25 41.51 0.82
N ASP A 647 -18.42 42.53 0.67
CA ASP A 647 -17.97 43.02 -0.63
C ASP A 647 -17.06 41.95 -1.24
N LEU A 648 -17.64 41.20 -2.18
CA LEU A 648 -16.96 40.09 -2.84
C LEU A 648 -15.72 40.59 -3.60
N ASP A 649 -15.76 41.80 -4.16
CA ASP A 649 -14.65 42.34 -4.94
C ASP A 649 -13.51 42.81 -4.04
N GLU A 650 -13.82 43.38 -2.87
CA GLU A 650 -12.81 43.68 -1.84
C GLU A 650 -12.19 42.39 -1.28
N LEU A 651 -13.00 41.37 -1.00
CA LEU A 651 -12.54 40.07 -0.51
C LEU A 651 -11.63 39.38 -1.53
N LEU A 652 -12.01 39.41 -2.82
CA LEU A 652 -11.21 38.87 -3.92
C LEU A 652 -9.86 39.58 -4.03
N SER A 653 -9.85 40.92 -3.96
CA SER A 653 -8.63 41.73 -4.00
C SER A 653 -7.68 41.43 -2.83
N LYS A 654 -8.20 41.41 -1.59
CA LYS A 654 -7.43 41.05 -0.40
C LYS A 654 -6.86 39.63 -0.47
N SER A 655 -7.69 38.70 -0.90
CA SER A 655 -7.33 37.28 -1.08
C SER A 655 -6.27 37.09 -2.15
N GLU A 656 -6.36 37.81 -3.27
CA GLU A 656 -5.38 37.80 -4.34
C GLU A 656 -4.03 38.35 -3.87
N ASN A 657 -4.03 39.45 -3.12
CA ASN A 657 -2.80 40.03 -2.56
C ASN A 657 -2.14 39.09 -1.52
N LYS A 658 -2.93 38.47 -0.62
CA LYS A 658 -2.43 37.47 0.34
C LYS A 658 -1.84 36.26 -0.38
N THR A 659 -2.53 35.77 -1.42
CA THR A 659 -2.07 34.65 -2.26
C THR A 659 -0.76 34.99 -2.98
N LYS A 660 -0.66 36.16 -3.61
CA LYS A 660 0.57 36.62 -4.28
C LYS A 660 1.73 36.77 -3.30
N SER A 661 1.49 37.36 -2.13
CA SER A 661 2.52 37.52 -1.10
C SER A 661 3.03 36.18 -0.58
N LEU A 662 2.14 35.21 -0.36
CA LEU A 662 2.52 33.86 0.07
C LEU A 662 3.28 33.13 -1.03
N ASN A 663 2.79 33.16 -2.27
CA ASN A 663 3.48 32.53 -3.41
C ASN A 663 4.87 33.13 -3.60
N ALA A 664 5.02 34.45 -3.54
CA ALA A 664 6.32 35.11 -3.61
C ALA A 664 7.24 34.70 -2.44
N LYS A 665 6.70 34.63 -1.21
CA LYS A 665 7.44 34.15 -0.03
C LYS A 665 7.88 32.70 -0.20
N TYR A 666 7.05 31.84 -0.79
CA TYR A 666 7.45 30.48 -1.07
C TYR A 666 8.49 30.47 -2.19
N GLU A 667 8.29 31.20 -3.29
CA GLU A 667 9.20 31.33 -4.45
C GLU A 667 10.63 31.71 -4.10
N THR A 668 10.83 32.56 -3.10
CA THR A 668 12.17 32.95 -2.65
C THR A 668 12.87 31.91 -1.77
N LEU A 669 12.16 30.90 -1.24
CA LEU A 669 12.75 29.88 -0.36
C LEU A 669 13.44 28.77 -1.17
N GLY A 670 14.70 28.50 -0.83
CA GLY A 670 15.50 27.39 -1.37
C GLY A 670 15.22 26.04 -0.68
N LEU A 671 15.78 24.94 -1.22
CA LEU A 671 15.62 23.57 -0.69
C LEU A 671 16.03 23.45 0.80
N ASP A 672 17.14 24.09 1.19
CA ASP A 672 17.64 24.07 2.58
C ASP A 672 16.71 24.82 3.54
N ASP A 673 16.11 25.91 3.10
CA ASP A 673 15.17 26.68 3.92
C ASP A 673 13.85 25.92 4.10
N LEU A 674 13.35 25.30 3.03
CA LEU A 674 12.16 24.44 3.06
C LEU A 674 12.33 23.20 3.97
N GLN A 675 13.54 22.67 4.10
CA GLN A 675 13.84 21.58 5.04
C GLN A 675 13.95 22.06 6.49
N LYS A 676 14.47 23.28 6.71
CA LYS A 676 14.56 23.91 8.04
C LYS A 676 13.20 24.30 8.63
N PHE A 677 12.16 24.47 7.80
CA PHE A 677 10.78 24.72 8.26
C PHE A 677 10.17 23.61 9.13
N ASN A 678 10.77 22.41 9.19
CA ASN A 678 10.34 21.33 10.11
C ASN A 678 10.81 21.56 11.56
N GLN A 679 11.72 22.50 11.80
CA GLN A 679 12.09 22.99 13.12
C GLN A 679 11.41 24.34 13.32
N ASP A 680 11.03 24.69 14.56
CA ASP A 680 10.27 25.89 14.97
C ASP A 680 10.93 27.26 14.64
N SER A 681 11.69 27.37 13.55
CA SER A 681 12.48 28.52 13.13
C SER A 681 11.72 29.51 12.22
N ALA A 682 10.40 29.66 12.39
CA ALA A 682 9.63 30.65 11.63
C ALA A 682 9.80 32.11 12.14
N TYR A 683 10.63 32.34 13.15
CA TYR A 683 10.74 33.64 13.86
C TYR A 683 12.15 34.23 13.97
N GLU A 684 13.17 33.63 13.36
CA GLU A 684 14.50 34.22 13.28
C GLU A 684 14.71 34.87 11.90
N TRP A 685 14.80 36.19 11.89
CA TRP A 685 15.20 36.98 10.72
C TRP A 685 16.39 37.86 11.12
N ASN A 686 17.52 37.74 10.42
CA ASN A 686 18.75 38.48 10.68
C ASN A 686 19.27 38.40 12.14
N GLY A 687 19.20 37.22 12.77
CA GLY A 687 19.73 37.02 14.12
C GLY A 687 18.96 37.73 15.24
N GLN A 688 17.74 38.20 14.96
CA GLN A 688 16.79 38.67 15.98
C GLN A 688 15.57 37.76 16.03
N ASP A 689 15.24 37.33 17.25
CA ASP A 689 14.19 36.38 17.58
C ASP A 689 12.87 37.15 17.82
N PHE A 690 11.95 37.15 16.84
CA PHE A 690 10.71 37.94 16.86
C PHE A 690 9.56 37.25 17.61
N LYS A 691 9.85 36.41 18.62
CA LYS A 691 8.82 35.97 19.55
C LYS A 691 8.17 37.22 20.17
N LYS A 692 6.96 37.56 19.74
CA LYS A 692 5.99 38.12 20.71
C LYS A 692 6.03 37.12 21.86
N LYS A 693 6.42 37.55 23.06
CA LYS A 693 6.28 36.75 24.28
C LYS A 693 4.79 36.44 24.45
N THR A 694 4.29 35.42 23.75
CA THR A 694 3.14 34.66 24.20
C THR A 694 3.64 33.99 25.47
N GLN A 695 3.32 34.62 26.61
CA GLN A 695 3.44 34.01 27.92
C GLN A 695 2.99 32.56 27.79
N LYS A 696 3.79 31.61 28.28
CA LYS A 696 3.41 30.19 28.39
C LYS A 696 2.22 29.95 29.34
N ASP A 697 1.53 31.02 29.77
CA ASP A 697 0.42 31.05 30.70
C ASP A 697 -0.89 31.52 30.00
N ILE A 698 -1.25 30.94 28.85
CA ILE A 698 -2.45 31.36 28.08
C ILE A 698 -3.75 30.70 28.60
N ILE A 699 -3.75 30.14 29.82
CA ILE A 699 -4.99 29.88 30.56
C ILE A 699 -4.76 30.26 32.01
N SER A 700 -5.13 31.49 32.38
CA SER A 700 -5.17 31.91 33.79
C SER A 700 -6.22 31.09 34.56
N PRO A 701 -5.98 30.67 35.82
CA PRO A 701 -6.77 29.67 36.54
C PRO A 701 -8.01 30.27 37.23
N VAL A 702 -8.90 30.92 36.49
CA VAL A 702 -10.07 31.60 37.07
C VAL A 702 -11.36 31.23 36.32
N LEU A 703 -11.86 30.01 36.52
CA LEU A 703 -13.28 29.71 36.78
C LEU A 703 -13.52 28.18 36.87
N LEU A 704 -14.04 27.77 38.04
CA LEU A 704 -14.84 26.56 38.29
C LEU A 704 -14.15 25.19 38.18
N ASN A 705 -13.71 24.70 39.35
CA ASN A 705 -13.61 23.27 39.66
C ASN A 705 -15.01 22.65 39.79
N PRO A 706 -15.34 21.56 39.07
CA PRO A 706 -16.23 20.54 39.59
C PRO A 706 -15.37 19.37 40.09
N THR A 707 -15.38 19.23 41.41
CA THR A 707 -14.86 18.15 42.26
C THR A 707 -14.55 16.82 41.54
N LYS A 708 -13.27 16.46 41.43
CA LYS A 708 -12.84 15.06 41.24
C LYS A 708 -11.89 14.65 42.37
N ARG A 709 -12.24 13.52 43.00
CA ARG A 709 -11.46 12.77 44.00
C ARG A 709 -10.02 12.57 43.52
N GLU A 710 -9.06 13.06 44.28
CA GLU A 710 -7.64 12.77 44.09
C GLU A 710 -7.31 11.35 44.58
N ARG A 711 -6.52 10.61 43.78
CA ARG A 711 -5.62 9.56 44.27
C ARG A 711 -4.21 10.12 44.14
N LYS A 712 -3.50 10.22 45.27
CA LYS A 712 -2.11 10.70 45.34
C LYS A 712 -1.16 9.69 44.67
N GLU A 713 -0.30 10.19 43.79
CA GLU A 713 1.01 9.59 43.53
C GLU A 713 2.10 10.65 43.79
N ASN A 714 3.17 10.23 44.44
CA ASN A 714 4.22 11.09 45.00
C ASN A 714 5.16 11.64 43.91
N TYR A 715 5.50 12.93 44.03
CA TYR A 715 6.57 13.59 43.28
C TYR A 715 7.96 13.08 43.70
N SER A 716 8.84 12.84 42.73
CA SER A 716 10.30 12.82 42.90
C SER A 716 10.91 14.01 42.16
N ILE A 717 11.63 14.84 42.91
CA ILE A 717 12.17 16.16 42.54
C ILE A 717 13.54 16.05 41.83
N ASP A 718 14.03 14.84 41.53
CA ASP A 718 15.40 14.64 41.04
C ASP A 718 15.58 14.73 39.51
N ASN A 719 14.50 14.63 38.72
CA ASN A 719 14.63 14.68 37.26
C ASN A 719 14.82 16.09 36.71
N TYR A 720 14.46 17.14 37.47
CA TYR A 720 14.58 18.53 37.02
C TYR A 720 16.02 19.06 37.04
N TYR A 721 16.91 18.45 37.83
CA TYR A 721 18.31 18.87 37.94
C TYR A 721 19.26 18.18 36.95
N LYS A 722 18.85 17.07 36.31
CA LYS A 722 19.71 16.34 35.36
C LYS A 722 19.72 16.95 33.96
N ASP A 723 18.61 17.55 33.52
CA ASP A 723 18.50 18.07 32.15
C ASP A 723 19.09 19.47 31.95
N VAL A 724 19.35 20.20 33.04
CA VAL A 724 19.88 21.59 32.96
C VAL A 724 21.42 21.63 32.86
N LEU A 725 22.12 20.53 33.15
CA LEU A 725 23.60 20.51 33.23
C LEU A 725 24.32 19.85 32.05
N ASN A 726 23.61 19.29 31.06
CA ASN A 726 24.23 18.61 29.92
C ASN A 726 24.03 19.38 28.60
N THR A 727 24.63 20.57 28.51
CA THR A 727 24.88 21.27 27.25
C THR A 727 26.38 21.32 26.97
N GLY A 728 26.85 20.45 26.07
CA GLY A 728 28.22 20.52 25.54
C GLY A 728 28.72 19.19 25.01
N ARG A 729 28.65 19.00 23.68
CA ARG A 729 29.39 17.93 22.99
C ARG A 729 30.85 18.34 22.87
N SER A 730 31.76 17.55 23.42
CA SER A 730 33.15 17.47 22.98
C SER A 730 33.41 16.09 22.38
N SER A 731 34.03 16.06 21.19
CA SER A 731 34.48 14.85 20.52
C SER A 731 35.71 14.30 21.24
N THR A 732 35.56 13.23 22.01
CA THR A 732 36.68 12.43 22.50
C THR A 732 36.94 11.23 21.57
N PRO A 733 38.21 10.84 21.36
CA PRO A 733 38.55 9.69 20.53
C PRO A 733 37.91 8.42 21.10
N SER A 734 37.43 7.53 20.23
CA SER A 734 36.78 6.27 20.63
C SER A 734 37.72 5.42 21.48
N HIS A 735 37.50 5.41 22.79
CA HIS A 735 38.09 4.40 23.67
C HIS A 735 37.68 3.00 23.17
N PRO A 736 38.58 2.00 23.25
CA PRO A 736 38.22 0.61 22.97
C PRO A 736 37.02 0.23 23.84
N ARG A 737 36.06 -0.52 23.30
CA ARG A 737 34.84 -0.94 24.01
C ARG A 737 34.88 -2.44 24.26
N MET A 738 34.27 -2.91 25.35
CA MET A 738 34.13 -4.34 25.61
C MET A 738 33.42 -5.04 24.44
N PRO A 739 33.86 -6.24 24.03
CA PRO A 739 33.12 -7.06 23.08
C PRO A 739 31.67 -7.28 23.54
N LYS A 740 30.70 -7.14 22.62
CA LYS A 740 29.28 -7.25 22.95
C LYS A 740 28.92 -8.69 23.33
N PRO A 741 28.00 -8.91 24.30
CA PRO A 741 27.48 -10.23 24.61
C PRO A 741 26.77 -10.85 23.40
N HIS A 742 26.91 -12.18 23.24
CA HIS A 742 26.14 -12.93 22.25
C HIS A 742 24.66 -12.97 22.66
N VAL A 743 23.76 -12.63 21.73
CA VAL A 743 22.32 -12.52 22.00
C VAL A 743 21.64 -13.85 21.74
N PHE A 744 21.19 -14.51 22.81
CA PHE A 744 20.43 -15.75 22.71
C PHE A 744 18.96 -15.47 22.53
N HIS A 745 18.35 -16.04 21.49
CA HIS A 745 16.94 -15.92 21.25
C HIS A 745 16.16 -17.10 21.84
N SER A 746 15.19 -16.82 22.71
CA SER A 746 14.38 -17.84 23.40
C SER A 746 13.63 -18.79 22.45
N HIS A 747 13.29 -18.35 21.24
CA HIS A 747 12.61 -19.18 20.24
C HIS A 747 13.52 -20.19 19.52
N GLN A 748 14.85 -20.08 19.65
CA GLN A 748 15.81 -21.00 19.05
C GLN A 748 16.15 -22.20 19.96
N LEU A 749 15.64 -22.21 21.19
CA LEU A 749 15.71 -23.32 22.15
C LEU A 749 17.13 -23.84 22.45
N GLN A 750 18.15 -22.97 22.35
CA GLN A 750 19.55 -23.34 22.60
C GLN A 750 19.82 -23.70 24.07
N PRO A 751 20.78 -24.61 24.35
CA PRO A 751 21.16 -24.98 25.71
C PRO A 751 21.70 -23.79 26.53
N PRO A 752 21.31 -23.63 27.82
CA PRO A 752 21.84 -22.58 28.69
C PRO A 752 23.37 -22.63 28.88
N GLN A 753 23.96 -23.83 28.81
CA GLN A 753 25.40 -24.06 28.96
C GLN A 753 26.23 -23.37 27.86
N LEU A 754 25.65 -23.18 26.67
CA LEU A 754 26.29 -22.47 25.56
C LEU A 754 26.60 -21.01 25.92
N LYS A 755 25.78 -20.38 26.77
CA LYS A 755 26.02 -19.01 27.27
C LYS A 755 27.35 -18.89 28.03
N VAL A 756 27.75 -19.94 28.74
CA VAL A 756 28.98 -19.96 29.54
C VAL A 756 30.21 -19.96 28.63
N LEU A 757 30.19 -20.73 27.54
CA LEU A 757 31.29 -20.79 26.57
C LEU A 757 31.44 -19.47 25.81
N TYR A 758 30.34 -18.85 25.38
CA TYR A 758 30.36 -17.52 24.76
C TYR A 758 30.83 -16.42 25.71
N GLU A 759 30.50 -16.51 27.00
CA GLU A 759 31.01 -15.56 27.99
C GLU A 759 32.51 -15.73 28.23
N LYS A 760 33.01 -16.98 28.29
CA LYS A 760 34.44 -17.29 28.39
C LYS A 760 35.23 -16.72 27.20
N GLU A 761 34.70 -16.88 25.99
CA GLU A 761 35.24 -16.29 24.76
C GLU A 761 35.20 -14.75 24.77
N ARG A 762 34.12 -14.15 25.27
CA ARG A 762 33.99 -12.69 25.43
C ARG A 762 35.05 -12.13 26.36
N MET A 763 35.27 -12.78 27.51
CA MET A 763 36.29 -12.37 28.48
C MET A 763 37.71 -12.56 27.93
N TRP A 764 37.97 -13.66 27.23
CA TRP A 764 39.25 -13.90 26.55
C TRP A 764 39.53 -12.86 25.47
N THR A 765 38.51 -12.50 24.68
CA THR A 765 38.62 -11.45 23.66
C THR A 765 38.91 -10.10 24.29
N ALA A 766 38.21 -9.74 25.38
CA ALA A 766 38.48 -8.51 26.14
C ALA A 766 39.93 -8.47 26.65
N LYS A 767 40.45 -9.58 27.18
CA LYS A 767 41.85 -9.74 27.62
C LYS A 767 42.84 -9.58 26.47
N LYS A 768 42.58 -10.23 25.31
CA LYS A 768 43.41 -10.13 24.10
C LYS A 768 43.48 -8.69 23.57
N THR A 769 42.39 -7.94 23.68
CA THR A 769 42.33 -6.52 23.28
C THR A 769 42.90 -5.54 24.31
N GLY A 770 43.33 -6.03 25.49
CA GLY A 770 43.84 -5.18 26.58
C GLY A 770 42.78 -4.27 27.22
N TYR A 771 41.50 -4.66 27.14
CA TYR A 771 40.40 -3.83 27.63
C TYR A 771 40.19 -3.99 29.15
N VAL A 772 40.03 -2.86 29.85
CA VAL A 772 39.75 -2.83 31.29
C VAL A 772 38.26 -2.52 31.52
N PRO A 773 37.48 -3.43 32.14
CA PRO A 773 36.07 -3.20 32.44
C PRO A 773 35.80 -1.92 33.24
N THR A 774 34.72 -1.23 32.87
CA THR A 774 34.22 0.03 33.43
C THR A 774 32.90 -0.16 34.18
N MET A 775 32.43 0.88 34.89
CA MET A 775 31.15 0.83 35.62
C MET A 775 29.94 0.58 34.72
N ASP A 776 29.99 1.05 33.46
CA ASP A 776 28.92 0.80 32.50
C ASP A 776 28.85 -0.68 32.09
N ASP A 777 29.98 -1.38 32.07
CA ASP A 777 30.03 -2.81 31.74
C ASP A 777 29.45 -3.68 32.86
N VAL A 778 29.51 -3.22 34.12
CA VAL A 778 28.85 -3.89 35.25
C VAL A 778 27.34 -3.90 35.06
N LYS A 779 26.77 -2.80 34.56
CA LYS A 779 25.34 -2.70 34.26
C LYS A 779 24.93 -3.68 33.16
N VAL A 780 25.78 -3.87 32.15
CA VAL A 780 25.52 -4.79 31.04
C VAL A 780 25.66 -6.26 31.47
N ALA A 781 26.67 -6.58 32.28
CA ALA A 781 26.94 -7.97 32.71
C ALA A 781 26.04 -8.46 33.85
N TYR A 782 25.67 -7.57 34.78
CA TYR A 782 24.96 -7.94 36.02
C TYR A 782 23.60 -7.24 36.22
N GLY A 783 23.15 -6.41 35.28
CA GLY A 783 21.90 -5.66 35.37
C GLY A 783 21.98 -4.39 36.21
N ASP A 784 20.84 -3.71 36.41
CA ASP A 784 20.79 -2.48 37.20
C ASP A 784 20.78 -2.81 38.71
N ILE A 785 21.88 -2.48 39.39
CA ILE A 785 22.06 -2.73 40.82
C ILE A 785 21.83 -1.42 41.55
N SER A 786 21.03 -1.42 42.61
CA SER A 786 20.70 -0.19 43.35
C SER A 786 21.83 0.23 44.31
N ASN A 787 22.61 -0.73 44.80
CA ASN A 787 23.66 -0.54 45.81
C ASN A 787 25.02 -0.22 45.18
N GLU A 788 25.60 0.94 45.52
CA GLU A 788 26.90 1.44 45.04
C GLU A 788 28.08 0.54 45.42
N ASP A 789 28.07 -0.02 46.64
CA ASP A 789 29.17 -0.87 47.11
C ASP A 789 29.19 -2.22 46.39
N GLU A 790 28.01 -2.77 46.10
CA GLU A 790 27.85 -3.99 45.32
C GLU A 790 28.30 -3.80 43.86
N LYS A 791 28.08 -2.61 43.27
CA LYS A 791 28.60 -2.28 41.93
C LYS A 791 30.12 -2.29 41.88
N LYS A 792 30.78 -1.71 42.89
CA LYS A 792 32.26 -1.69 42.97
C LYS A 792 32.82 -3.10 43.10
N GLN A 793 32.21 -3.95 43.94
CA GLN A 793 32.60 -5.35 44.07
C GLN A 793 32.43 -6.12 42.76
N LYS A 794 31.32 -5.94 42.04
CA LYS A 794 31.10 -6.60 40.74
C LYS A 794 32.01 -6.06 39.64
N LEU A 795 32.40 -4.78 39.68
CA LEU A 795 33.43 -4.24 38.79
C LEU A 795 34.78 -4.92 39.01
N GLU A 796 35.17 -5.11 40.27
CA GLU A 796 36.43 -5.76 40.63
C GLU A 796 36.43 -7.23 40.23
N LEU A 797 35.32 -7.93 40.45
CA LEU A 797 35.12 -9.30 39.95
C LEU A 797 35.25 -9.37 38.43
N LEU A 798 34.62 -8.44 37.69
CA LEU A 798 34.67 -8.41 36.23
C LEU A 798 36.10 -8.16 35.71
N LYS A 799 36.86 -7.26 36.35
CA LYS A 799 38.28 -7.03 36.06
C LYS A 799 39.11 -8.30 36.31
N LEU A 800 38.85 -8.99 37.42
CA LEU A 800 39.54 -10.22 37.78
C LEU A 800 39.20 -11.37 36.80
N SER A 801 37.95 -11.45 36.34
CA SER A 801 37.50 -12.40 35.31
C SER A 801 38.18 -12.17 33.96
N VAL A 802 38.30 -10.92 33.51
CA VAL A 802 39.03 -10.60 32.26
C VAL A 802 40.51 -10.92 32.41
N ASN A 803 41.15 -10.58 33.53
CA ASN A 803 42.56 -10.89 33.76
C ASN A 803 42.85 -12.40 33.81
N ASN A 804 41.94 -13.18 34.38
CA ASN A 804 42.06 -14.64 34.50
C ASN A 804 41.49 -15.42 33.31
N ALA A 805 40.97 -14.75 32.26
CA ALA A 805 40.41 -15.42 31.10
C ALA A 805 41.46 -16.26 30.36
N GLN A 806 41.05 -17.44 29.93
CA GLN A 806 41.84 -18.42 29.16
C GLN A 806 41.14 -18.69 27.82
N PRO A 807 41.90 -19.09 26.76
CA PRO A 807 41.28 -19.55 25.52
C PRO A 807 40.42 -20.79 25.77
N LEU A 808 39.45 -21.02 24.89
CA LEU A 808 38.68 -22.27 24.86
C LEU A 808 39.64 -23.43 24.54
N THR A 809 39.46 -24.58 25.20
CA THR A 809 40.18 -25.81 24.83
C THR A 809 39.57 -26.43 23.57
N GLU A 810 40.31 -27.28 22.85
CA GLU A 810 39.79 -27.96 21.66
C GLU A 810 38.51 -28.79 21.96
N GLU A 811 38.39 -29.35 23.17
CA GLU A 811 37.17 -30.03 23.62
C GLU A 811 36.00 -29.04 23.86
N GLU A 812 36.28 -27.84 24.38
CA GLU A 812 35.27 -26.79 24.58
C GLU A 812 34.80 -26.18 23.25
N GLU A 813 35.69 -26.06 22.27
CA GLU A 813 35.33 -25.62 20.90
C GLU A 813 34.44 -26.64 20.20
N LYS A 814 34.74 -27.93 20.35
CA LYS A 814 33.91 -29.02 19.80
C LYS A 814 32.53 -29.06 20.46
N THR A 815 32.46 -28.97 21.79
CA THR A 815 31.17 -28.94 22.51
C THR A 815 30.35 -27.68 22.22
N LYS A 816 31.00 -26.53 21.98
CA LYS A 816 30.33 -25.32 21.49
C LYS A 816 29.68 -25.56 20.12
N ALA A 817 30.40 -26.16 19.18
CA ALA A 817 29.88 -26.47 17.84
C ALA A 817 28.71 -27.47 17.90
N ASP A 818 28.82 -28.50 18.74
CA ASP A 818 27.75 -29.48 18.95
C ASP A 818 26.47 -28.81 19.49
N TRP A 819 26.58 -27.97 20.52
CA TRP A 819 25.43 -27.24 21.10
C TRP A 819 24.85 -26.16 20.18
N GLU A 820 25.64 -25.58 19.28
CA GLU A 820 25.14 -24.70 18.23
C GLU A 820 24.33 -25.46 17.19
N SER A 821 24.72 -26.70 16.87
CA SER A 821 24.02 -27.57 15.93
C SER A 821 22.72 -28.15 16.49
N GLU A 822 22.63 -28.35 17.82
CA GLU A 822 21.41 -28.79 18.50
C GLU A 822 20.31 -27.71 18.57
N GLY A 823 20.68 -26.43 18.36
CA GLY A 823 19.75 -25.30 18.38
C GLY A 823 18.94 -25.14 17.09
N PHE A 824 17.71 -24.65 17.21
CA PHE A 824 16.86 -24.34 16.06
C PHE A 824 17.17 -22.95 15.48
N THR A 825 18.42 -22.75 15.04
CA THR A 825 18.91 -21.47 14.48
C THR A 825 18.20 -21.06 13.19
N ASN A 826 17.63 -22.05 12.47
CA ASN A 826 16.83 -21.85 11.27
C ASN A 826 15.40 -21.33 11.56
N TRP A 827 14.97 -21.20 12.82
CA TRP A 827 13.66 -20.64 13.18
C TRP A 827 13.75 -19.16 13.53
N ASN A 828 12.91 -18.34 12.87
CA ASN A 828 12.84 -16.90 13.15
C ASN A 828 11.67 -16.54 14.11
N LYS A 829 11.67 -15.31 14.63
CA LYS A 829 10.65 -14.81 15.56
C LYS A 829 9.24 -14.75 14.95
N LEU A 830 9.12 -14.59 13.63
CA LEU A 830 7.83 -14.53 12.93
C LEU A 830 7.21 -15.93 12.81
N GLU A 831 8.02 -16.92 12.45
CA GLU A 831 7.68 -18.34 12.38
C GLU A 831 7.29 -18.89 13.75
N PHE A 832 8.02 -18.51 14.80
CA PHE A 832 7.66 -18.84 16.18
C PHE A 832 6.26 -18.33 16.56
N ARG A 833 5.96 -17.06 16.27
CA ARG A 833 4.63 -16.47 16.54
C ARG A 833 3.53 -17.14 15.72
N LYS A 834 3.84 -17.47 14.46
CA LYS A 834 2.93 -18.19 13.57
C LYS A 834 2.67 -19.61 14.09
N PHE A 835 3.70 -20.33 14.54
CA PHE A 835 3.57 -21.65 15.16
C PHE A 835 2.67 -21.64 16.39
N ILE A 836 2.81 -20.65 17.29
CA ILE A 836 1.92 -20.49 18.46
C ILE A 836 0.46 -20.27 18.02
N THR A 837 0.25 -19.35 17.07
CA THR A 837 -1.09 -18.99 16.59
C THR A 837 -1.78 -20.19 15.92
N VAL A 838 -1.05 -20.91 15.07
CA VAL A 838 -1.55 -22.06 14.33
C VAL A 838 -1.75 -23.28 15.26
N SER A 839 -0.92 -23.43 16.30
CA SER A 839 -1.12 -24.44 17.36
C SER A 839 -2.38 -24.19 18.17
N GLY A 840 -2.76 -22.93 18.40
CA GLY A 840 -4.06 -22.59 19.01
C GLY A 840 -5.24 -22.92 18.09
N LYS A 841 -5.11 -22.66 16.78
CA LYS A 841 -6.19 -22.84 15.79
C LYS A 841 -6.55 -24.31 15.51
N TYR A 842 -5.56 -25.21 15.42
CA TYR A 842 -5.80 -26.63 15.12
C TYR A 842 -5.62 -27.56 16.32
N GLY A 843 -5.20 -27.01 17.47
CA GLY A 843 -4.80 -27.75 18.65
C GLY A 843 -3.37 -28.28 18.57
N ARG A 844 -2.77 -28.49 19.75
CA ARG A 844 -1.35 -28.85 19.92
C ARG A 844 -0.93 -30.18 19.26
N ASN A 845 -1.88 -31.06 18.99
CA ASN A 845 -1.65 -32.41 18.44
C ASN A 845 -1.71 -32.47 16.91
N SER A 846 -2.20 -31.42 16.24
CA SER A 846 -2.49 -31.44 14.79
C SER A 846 -1.29 -30.99 13.95
N ILE A 847 -0.14 -31.67 14.09
CA ILE A 847 1.16 -31.26 13.48
C ILE A 847 1.07 -31.12 11.95
N GLN A 848 0.29 -31.97 11.28
CA GLN A 848 0.15 -31.94 9.82
C GLN A 848 -0.60 -30.69 9.32
N ALA A 849 -1.62 -30.24 10.06
CA ALA A 849 -2.33 -28.99 9.76
C ALA A 849 -1.45 -27.78 10.06
N ILE A 850 -0.67 -27.85 11.16
CA ILE A 850 0.28 -26.81 11.54
C ILE A 850 1.36 -26.63 10.46
N ALA A 851 1.94 -27.72 9.97
CA ALA A 851 2.94 -27.69 8.91
C ALA A 851 2.39 -27.14 7.58
N ARG A 852 1.14 -27.47 7.21
CA ARG A 852 0.51 -26.95 5.99
C ARG A 852 0.37 -25.43 6.00
N GLU A 853 0.03 -24.84 7.15
CA GLU A 853 -0.13 -23.38 7.27
C GLU A 853 1.23 -22.65 7.41
N LEU A 854 2.28 -23.36 7.85
CA LEU A 854 3.67 -22.87 7.90
C LEU A 854 4.40 -22.98 6.55
N ALA A 855 3.87 -23.72 5.57
CA ALA A 855 4.41 -23.79 4.22
C ALA A 855 4.33 -22.42 3.49
N PRO A 856 5.30 -22.06 2.63
CA PRO A 856 6.42 -22.87 2.13
C PRO A 856 7.70 -22.85 3.02
N GLY A 857 7.66 -22.20 4.20
CA GLY A 857 8.88 -21.90 4.96
C GLY A 857 9.50 -23.06 5.76
N LYS A 858 8.71 -24.08 6.14
CA LYS A 858 9.18 -25.25 6.92
C LYS A 858 8.56 -26.54 6.44
N THR A 859 9.33 -27.63 6.47
CA THR A 859 8.85 -28.97 6.14
C THR A 859 8.10 -29.60 7.32
N LEU A 860 7.31 -30.65 7.05
CA LEU A 860 6.56 -31.37 8.09
C LEU A 860 7.49 -32.00 9.14
N GLU A 861 8.70 -32.41 8.74
CA GLU A 861 9.71 -33.00 9.62
C GLU A 861 10.34 -31.95 10.55
N GLU A 862 10.66 -30.77 10.03
CA GLU A 862 11.19 -29.65 10.82
C GLU A 862 10.17 -29.15 11.84
N VAL A 863 8.91 -29.00 11.44
CA VAL A 863 7.82 -28.58 12.34
C VAL A 863 7.59 -29.63 13.43
N ARG A 864 7.73 -30.92 13.12
CA ARG A 864 7.61 -32.01 14.10
C ARG A 864 8.77 -31.99 15.10
N ALA A 865 10.01 -31.83 14.63
CA ALA A 865 11.19 -31.73 15.47
C ALA A 865 11.10 -30.51 16.41
N TYR A 866 10.72 -29.36 15.86
CA TYR A 866 10.53 -28.13 16.63
C TYR A 866 9.39 -28.24 17.64
N ALA A 867 8.23 -28.79 17.25
CA ALA A 867 7.11 -28.97 18.18
C ALA A 867 7.50 -29.85 19.37
N LYS A 868 8.22 -30.95 19.13
CA LYS A 868 8.72 -31.81 20.21
C LYS A 868 9.66 -31.06 21.14
N ALA A 869 10.65 -30.35 20.61
CA ALA A 869 11.60 -29.57 21.40
C ALA A 869 10.93 -28.41 22.14
N PHE A 870 9.96 -27.74 21.51
CA PHE A 870 9.20 -26.63 22.08
C PHE A 870 8.38 -27.10 23.29
N TRP A 871 7.64 -28.20 23.18
CA TRP A 871 6.82 -28.70 24.29
C TRP A 871 7.67 -29.29 25.42
N SER A 872 8.79 -29.93 25.11
CA SER A 872 9.72 -30.43 26.15
C SER A 872 10.48 -29.32 26.87
N ASN A 873 10.62 -28.14 26.27
CA ASN A 873 11.39 -27.02 26.82
C ASN A 873 10.57 -25.74 27.01
N ILE A 874 9.23 -25.84 27.09
CA ILE A 874 8.34 -24.68 27.11
C ILE A 874 8.64 -23.71 28.27
N GLU A 875 9.04 -24.25 29.42
CA GLU A 875 9.41 -23.49 30.61
C GLU A 875 10.67 -22.62 30.42
N ARG A 876 11.51 -22.92 29.42
CA ARG A 876 12.73 -22.15 29.12
C ARG A 876 12.45 -20.89 28.31
N ILE A 877 11.24 -20.73 27.77
CA ILE A 877 10.87 -19.63 26.89
C ILE A 877 10.35 -18.46 27.73
N GLU A 878 10.84 -17.26 27.45
CA GLU A 878 10.33 -16.03 28.07
C GLU A 878 8.83 -15.85 27.76
N ASP A 879 8.02 -15.49 28.76
CA ASP A 879 6.56 -15.33 28.66
C ASP A 879 5.78 -16.60 28.27
N TYR A 880 6.31 -17.82 28.52
CA TYR A 880 5.65 -19.08 28.14
C TYR A 880 4.24 -19.24 28.70
N GLU A 881 3.96 -18.78 29.93
CA GLU A 881 2.62 -18.82 30.54
C GLU A 881 1.58 -18.07 29.70
N LYS A 882 1.97 -16.98 29.06
CA LYS A 882 1.09 -16.19 28.20
C LYS A 882 0.77 -16.95 26.92
N TYR A 883 1.76 -17.59 26.31
CA TYR A 883 1.58 -18.38 25.10
C TYR A 883 0.75 -19.65 25.37
N LEU A 884 0.97 -20.31 26.51
CA LEU A 884 0.18 -21.46 26.93
C LEU A 884 -1.29 -21.09 27.13
N LYS A 885 -1.58 -20.00 27.86
CA LYS A 885 -2.95 -19.50 28.04
C LYS A 885 -3.65 -19.15 26.71
N ILE A 886 -2.93 -18.62 25.74
CA ILE A 886 -3.49 -18.34 24.41
C ILE A 886 -3.91 -19.63 23.72
N ILE A 887 -3.03 -20.64 23.72
CA ILE A 887 -3.31 -21.94 23.09
C ILE A 887 -4.46 -22.66 23.80
N GLU A 888 -4.47 -22.68 25.13
CA GLU A 888 -5.52 -23.32 25.94
C GLU A 888 -6.90 -22.67 25.71
N ASN A 889 -6.97 -21.33 25.70
CA ASN A 889 -8.21 -20.60 25.46
C ASN A 889 -8.80 -20.89 24.06
N GLU A 890 -7.96 -21.03 23.03
CA GLU A 890 -8.43 -21.38 21.68
C GLU A 890 -8.84 -22.85 21.59
N GLU A 891 -8.11 -23.78 22.23
CA GLU A 891 -8.51 -25.18 22.33
C GLU A 891 -9.86 -25.36 23.06
N GLU A 892 -10.12 -24.59 24.11
CA GLU A 892 -11.40 -24.60 24.81
C GLU A 892 -12.56 -24.12 23.94
N LYS A 893 -12.35 -23.10 23.11
CA LYS A 893 -13.36 -22.64 22.15
C LYS A 893 -13.71 -23.72 21.14
N ILE A 894 -12.70 -24.41 20.59
CA ILE A 894 -12.91 -25.51 19.63
C ILE A 894 -13.71 -26.65 20.27
N LYS A 895 -13.39 -27.03 21.52
CA LYS A 895 -14.15 -28.03 22.28
C LYS A 895 -15.60 -27.59 22.49
N ARG A 896 -15.81 -26.31 22.82
CA ARG A 896 -17.15 -25.75 23.03
C ARG A 896 -18.00 -25.77 21.77
N VAL A 897 -17.43 -25.41 20.61
CA VAL A 897 -18.13 -25.45 19.32
C VAL A 897 -18.56 -26.87 18.97
N LYS A 898 -17.67 -27.87 19.15
CA LYS A 898 -18.02 -29.29 18.95
C LYS A 898 -19.15 -29.76 19.86
N MET A 899 -19.11 -29.37 21.14
CA MET A 899 -20.17 -29.68 22.10
C MET A 899 -21.50 -29.04 21.70
N GLN A 900 -21.49 -27.78 21.26
CA GLN A 900 -22.69 -27.08 20.76
C GLN A 900 -23.25 -27.73 19.49
N GLN A 901 -22.38 -28.18 18.57
CA GLN A 901 -22.80 -28.89 17.36
C GLN A 901 -23.46 -30.24 17.68
N GLU A 902 -22.92 -30.98 18.65
CA GLU A 902 -23.51 -32.24 19.11
C GLU A 902 -24.84 -32.02 19.84
N ALA A 903 -24.93 -31.01 20.70
CA ALA A 903 -26.16 -30.61 21.38
C ALA A 903 -27.26 -30.23 20.37
N LEU A 904 -26.91 -29.42 19.36
CA LEU A 904 -27.82 -29.04 18.28
C LEU A 904 -28.31 -30.27 17.49
N ARG A 905 -27.40 -31.17 17.12
CA ARG A 905 -27.72 -32.41 16.40
C ARG A 905 -28.68 -33.29 17.19
N ARG A 906 -28.40 -33.51 18.47
CA ARG A 906 -29.26 -34.33 19.35
C ARG A 906 -30.64 -33.67 19.50
N LYS A 907 -30.69 -32.36 19.74
CA LYS A 907 -31.95 -31.64 19.87
C LYS A 907 -32.81 -31.73 18.62
N LEU A 908 -32.22 -31.57 17.43
CA LEU A 908 -32.95 -31.68 16.17
C LEU A 908 -33.42 -33.11 15.90
N SER A 909 -32.68 -34.13 16.35
CA SER A 909 -33.09 -35.53 16.19
C SER A 909 -34.28 -35.96 17.07
N GLU A 910 -34.61 -35.21 18.12
CA GLU A 910 -35.80 -35.46 18.96
C GLU A 910 -37.13 -35.18 18.21
N TYR A 911 -37.09 -34.38 17.14
CA TYR A 911 -38.27 -33.92 16.41
C TYR A 911 -38.30 -34.48 14.98
N LYS A 912 -39.46 -34.96 14.53
CA LYS A 912 -39.66 -35.39 13.14
C LYS A 912 -39.69 -34.21 12.16
N ASN A 913 -40.31 -33.09 12.55
CA ASN A 913 -40.35 -31.85 11.79
C ASN A 913 -39.79 -30.68 12.62
N PRO A 914 -38.46 -30.54 12.71
CA PRO A 914 -37.86 -29.58 13.63
C PRO A 914 -38.19 -28.11 13.32
N PHE A 915 -38.60 -27.78 12.09
CA PHE A 915 -39.00 -26.42 11.73
C PHE A 915 -40.30 -25.97 12.43
N PHE A 916 -41.27 -26.88 12.59
CA PHE A 916 -42.57 -26.56 13.20
C PHE A 916 -42.65 -26.96 14.68
N ASP A 917 -41.95 -28.01 15.09
CA ASP A 917 -42.15 -28.65 16.39
C ASP A 917 -41.08 -28.30 17.44
N LEU A 918 -39.95 -27.69 17.05
CA LEU A 918 -38.83 -27.45 17.96
C LEU A 918 -39.16 -26.35 18.99
N LYS A 919 -39.06 -26.72 20.27
CA LYS A 919 -39.26 -25.82 21.41
C LYS A 919 -37.99 -25.71 22.25
N LEU A 920 -37.57 -24.48 22.53
CA LEU A 920 -36.41 -24.17 23.40
C LEU A 920 -36.89 -24.03 24.85
N LYS A 921 -36.27 -24.77 25.80
CA LYS A 921 -36.67 -24.71 27.22
C LYS A 921 -36.36 -23.38 27.92
N HIS A 922 -35.30 -22.71 27.47
CA HIS A 922 -34.87 -21.40 27.99
C HIS A 922 -34.81 -20.37 26.84
N PRO A 923 -35.93 -19.76 26.43
CA PRO A 923 -35.90 -18.72 25.42
C PRO A 923 -35.16 -17.47 25.96
N PRO A 924 -34.36 -16.76 25.14
CA PRO A 924 -33.66 -15.57 25.59
C PRO A 924 -34.63 -14.46 26.01
N SER A 925 -34.41 -13.89 27.20
CA SER A 925 -35.31 -12.91 27.84
C SER A 925 -35.55 -11.66 26.98
N SER A 926 -36.83 -11.33 26.74
CA SER A 926 -37.29 -10.29 25.82
C SER A 926 -37.47 -8.94 26.52
N ASN A 927 -36.38 -8.18 26.69
CA ASN A 927 -36.44 -6.86 27.33
C ASN A 927 -36.32 -5.64 26.39
N ASN A 928 -36.52 -5.76 25.06
CA ASN A 928 -36.66 -4.57 24.20
C ASN A 928 -37.47 -4.80 22.90
N LYS A 929 -38.11 -3.73 22.42
CA LYS A 929 -39.11 -3.69 21.32
C LYS A 929 -38.59 -4.27 19.99
N ARG A 930 -39.33 -5.29 19.50
CA ARG A 930 -39.14 -6.17 18.33
C ARG A 930 -38.10 -7.29 18.53
N THR A 931 -38.61 -8.41 19.02
CA THR A 931 -37.92 -9.67 19.27
C THR A 931 -38.00 -10.57 18.02
N TYR A 932 -36.97 -11.38 17.78
CA TYR A 932 -37.06 -12.48 16.79
C TYR A 932 -38.22 -13.40 17.17
N SER A 933 -39.02 -13.83 16.19
CA SER A 933 -40.07 -14.81 16.41
C SER A 933 -39.51 -16.21 16.68
N GLU A 934 -40.34 -17.10 17.24
CA GLU A 934 -39.95 -18.50 17.42
C GLU A 934 -39.65 -19.19 16.08
N GLU A 935 -40.31 -18.77 15.00
CA GLU A 935 -40.10 -19.30 13.65
C GLU A 935 -38.74 -18.89 13.09
N GLU A 936 -38.35 -17.62 13.29
CA GLU A 936 -37.01 -17.11 12.93
C GLU A 936 -35.91 -17.84 13.70
N ASP A 937 -36.09 -18.06 15.01
CA ASP A 937 -35.11 -18.76 15.85
C ASP A 937 -34.93 -20.22 15.43
N ARG A 938 -36.03 -20.92 15.12
CA ARG A 938 -36.00 -22.31 14.61
C ARG A 938 -35.28 -22.37 13.27
N PHE A 939 -35.53 -21.40 12.38
CA PHE A 939 -34.88 -21.33 11.08
C PHE A 939 -33.37 -21.12 11.22
N ILE A 940 -32.92 -20.20 12.09
CA ILE A 940 -31.49 -19.99 12.35
C ILE A 940 -30.84 -21.29 12.83
N LEU A 941 -31.43 -21.99 13.79
CA LEU A 941 -30.87 -23.25 14.32
C LEU A 941 -30.79 -24.36 13.26
N LEU A 942 -31.78 -24.45 12.38
CA LEU A 942 -31.79 -25.40 11.27
C LEU A 942 -30.71 -25.09 10.23
N MET A 943 -30.53 -23.83 9.88
CA MET A 943 -29.47 -23.42 8.95
C MET A 943 -28.07 -23.63 9.56
N LEU A 944 -27.90 -23.37 10.86
CA LEU A 944 -26.66 -23.68 11.58
C LEU A 944 -26.35 -25.18 11.60
N PHE A 945 -27.37 -26.04 11.69
CA PHE A 945 -27.20 -27.48 11.55
C PHE A 945 -26.87 -27.91 10.12
N LYS A 946 -27.52 -27.31 9.11
CA LYS A 946 -27.31 -27.60 7.68
C LYS A 946 -25.88 -27.27 7.24
N TYR A 947 -25.37 -26.11 7.62
CA TYR A 947 -24.04 -25.64 7.18
C TYR A 947 -22.89 -26.02 8.13
N GLY A 948 -23.20 -26.41 9.37
CA GLY A 948 -22.23 -26.69 10.42
C GLY A 948 -21.72 -25.43 11.11
N LEU A 949 -21.17 -25.56 12.32
CA LEU A 949 -20.67 -24.44 13.13
C LEU A 949 -19.18 -24.13 12.92
N ASP A 950 -18.44 -25.02 12.24
CA ASP A 950 -16.98 -24.94 12.08
C ASP A 950 -16.52 -24.05 10.92
N ARG A 951 -17.45 -23.50 10.14
CA ARG A 951 -17.17 -22.69 8.95
C ARG A 951 -17.17 -21.19 9.30
N ASP A 952 -16.25 -20.43 8.71
CA ASP A 952 -16.13 -18.99 8.97
C ASP A 952 -17.24 -18.15 8.31
N ASP A 953 -17.87 -18.67 7.25
CA ASP A 953 -18.87 -18.00 6.41
C ASP A 953 -20.33 -18.41 6.72
N VAL A 954 -20.56 -19.20 7.76
CA VAL A 954 -21.87 -19.82 8.06
C VAL A 954 -22.99 -18.80 8.15
N TYR A 955 -22.76 -17.68 8.83
CA TYR A 955 -23.80 -16.67 9.02
C TYR A 955 -24.05 -15.81 7.77
N GLU A 956 -23.14 -15.82 6.80
CA GLU A 956 -23.39 -15.25 5.46
C GLU A 956 -24.31 -16.17 4.66
N LEU A 957 -24.04 -17.48 4.69
CA LEU A 957 -24.91 -18.50 4.07
C LEU A 957 -26.31 -18.51 4.69
N VAL A 958 -26.41 -18.39 6.03
CA VAL A 958 -27.70 -18.27 6.73
C VAL A 958 -28.46 -17.03 6.27
N ARG A 959 -27.79 -15.89 6.09
CA ARG A 959 -28.43 -14.66 5.58
C ARG A 959 -28.99 -14.85 4.17
N ASP A 960 -28.21 -15.48 3.30
CA ASP A 960 -28.61 -15.67 1.91
C ASP A 960 -29.81 -16.64 1.81
N GLU A 961 -29.82 -17.72 2.60
CA GLU A 961 -31.00 -18.60 2.71
C GLU A 961 -32.24 -17.90 3.30
N ILE A 962 -32.08 -16.95 4.24
CA ILE A 962 -33.20 -16.14 4.74
C ILE A 962 -33.81 -15.30 3.60
N ARG A 963 -32.98 -14.80 2.68
CA ARG A 963 -33.43 -13.96 1.56
C ARG A 963 -34.11 -14.74 0.45
N ASP A 964 -33.70 -15.99 0.25
CA ASP A 964 -34.19 -16.88 -0.80
C ASP A 964 -35.39 -17.73 -0.35
N CYS A 965 -35.61 -17.86 0.96
CA CYS A 965 -36.74 -18.63 1.51
C CYS A 965 -38.09 -17.92 1.31
N PRO A 966 -39.05 -18.53 0.58
CA PRO A 966 -40.37 -17.92 0.33
C PRO A 966 -41.18 -17.63 1.60
N LEU A 967 -40.92 -18.35 2.69
CA LEU A 967 -41.64 -18.19 3.96
C LEU A 967 -41.39 -16.81 4.62
N PHE A 968 -40.25 -16.18 4.34
CA PHE A 968 -39.87 -14.89 4.93
C PHE A 968 -39.95 -13.75 3.91
N GLU A 969 -40.56 -13.96 2.75
CA GLU A 969 -40.62 -12.96 1.67
C GLU A 969 -41.20 -11.62 2.15
N LEU A 970 -42.22 -11.67 3.02
CA LEU A 970 -42.91 -10.53 3.62
C LEU A 970 -42.31 -10.08 4.97
N ASP A 971 -41.34 -10.81 5.51
CA ASP A 971 -40.64 -10.46 6.75
C ASP A 971 -39.40 -9.61 6.47
N PHE A 972 -39.65 -8.33 6.21
CA PHE A 972 -38.60 -7.34 5.98
C PHE A 972 -37.67 -7.15 7.19
N TYR A 973 -38.14 -7.48 8.41
CA TYR A 973 -37.34 -7.36 9.62
C TYR A 973 -36.27 -8.45 9.68
N PHE A 974 -36.60 -9.67 9.29
CA PHE A 974 -35.67 -10.79 9.27
C PHE A 974 -34.71 -10.73 8.06
N ARG A 975 -35.20 -10.33 6.87
CA ARG A 975 -34.38 -10.18 5.65
C ARG A 975 -33.36 -9.05 5.71
N SER A 976 -33.58 -8.03 6.53
CA SER A 976 -32.66 -6.90 6.71
C SER A 976 -31.52 -7.16 7.71
N ARG A 977 -31.52 -8.32 8.39
CA ARG A 977 -30.48 -8.65 9.38
C ARG A 977 -29.11 -8.86 8.75
N THR A 978 -28.11 -8.28 9.38
CA THR A 978 -26.71 -8.49 8.99
C THR A 978 -26.18 -9.83 9.50
N PRO A 979 -25.15 -10.43 8.86
CA PRO A 979 -24.53 -11.66 9.36
C PRO A 979 -24.05 -11.55 10.82
N VAL A 980 -23.61 -10.35 11.24
CA VAL A 980 -23.18 -10.08 12.63
C VAL A 980 -24.34 -10.13 13.61
N GLU A 981 -25.52 -9.63 13.22
CA GLU A 981 -26.73 -9.68 14.05
C GLU A 981 -27.28 -11.11 14.15
N LEU A 982 -27.27 -11.85 13.04
CA LEU A 982 -27.61 -13.27 13.00
C LEU A 982 -26.62 -14.11 13.82
N ALA A 983 -25.33 -13.78 13.80
CA ALA A 983 -24.32 -14.43 14.62
C ALA A 983 -24.55 -14.19 16.13
N ARG A 984 -24.91 -12.97 16.53
CA ARG A 984 -25.27 -12.66 17.92
C ARG A 984 -26.51 -13.46 18.35
N ARG A 985 -27.53 -13.55 17.49
CA ARG A 985 -28.74 -14.32 17.78
C ARG A 985 -28.46 -15.82 17.83
N GLY A 986 -27.79 -16.38 16.82
CA GLY A 986 -27.39 -17.79 16.76
C GLY A 986 -26.56 -18.23 17.96
N ASN A 987 -25.56 -17.45 18.37
CA ASN A 987 -24.77 -17.73 19.57
C ASN A 987 -25.60 -17.71 20.86
N THR A 988 -26.61 -16.84 20.94
CA THR A 988 -27.53 -16.81 22.08
C THR A 988 -28.37 -18.09 22.12
N LEU A 989 -28.88 -18.54 20.97
CA LEU A 989 -29.66 -19.78 20.86
C LEU A 989 -28.81 -21.02 21.18
N LEU A 990 -27.57 -21.08 20.69
CA LEU A 990 -26.63 -22.15 21.01
C LEU A 990 -26.27 -22.20 22.50
N GLN A 991 -26.14 -21.04 23.16
CA GLN A 991 -25.94 -20.99 24.62
C GLN A 991 -27.17 -21.45 25.41
N CYS A 992 -28.38 -21.18 24.91
CA CYS A 992 -29.60 -21.71 25.52
C CYS A 992 -29.67 -23.24 25.38
N LEU A 993 -29.29 -23.79 24.21
CA LEU A 993 -29.15 -25.23 23.98
C LEU A 993 -28.07 -25.87 24.87
N GLU A 994 -26.92 -25.20 25.03
CA GLU A 994 -25.83 -25.63 25.91
C GLU A 994 -26.30 -25.71 27.38
N LYS A 995 -27.07 -24.72 27.84
CA LYS A 995 -27.67 -24.73 29.19
C LYS A 995 -28.75 -25.81 29.34
N GLU A 996 -29.56 -26.04 28.31
CA GLU A 996 -30.56 -27.11 28.30
C GLU A 996 -29.91 -28.50 28.41
N PHE A 997 -28.79 -28.72 27.70
CA PHE A 997 -28.04 -29.97 27.78
C PHE A 997 -27.31 -30.13 29.11
N ASN A 998 -26.68 -29.07 29.64
CA ASN A 998 -25.95 -29.14 30.91
C ASN A 998 -26.87 -29.30 32.13
N ALA A 999 -28.15 -28.93 32.04
CA ALA A 999 -29.13 -29.08 33.12
C ALA A 999 -29.75 -30.50 33.24
N GLY A 1000 -29.42 -31.41 32.32
CA GLY A 1000 -29.94 -32.78 32.32
C GLY A 1000 -29.03 -33.74 31.58
N ILE A 1001 -27.91 -34.11 32.20
CA ILE A 1001 -27.01 -35.13 31.65
C ILE A 1001 -27.20 -36.46 32.40
N VAL A 1002 -27.96 -37.38 31.78
CA VAL A 1002 -27.54 -38.78 31.72
C VAL A 1002 -27.01 -38.97 30.30
N LEU A 1003 -25.67 -39.05 30.17
CA LEU A 1003 -25.03 -39.42 28.91
C LEU A 1003 -25.44 -40.85 28.58
N ASP A 1004 -26.10 -41.03 27.45
CA ASP A 1004 -26.48 -42.35 26.94
C ASP A 1004 -25.22 -43.22 26.74
N ASP A 1005 -25.26 -44.46 27.20
CA ASP A 1005 -24.09 -45.35 27.24
C ASP A 1005 -23.50 -45.61 25.85
N ALA A 1006 -24.34 -45.55 24.80
CA ALA A 1006 -23.90 -45.64 23.40
C ALA A 1006 -22.98 -44.48 22.98
N THR A 1007 -23.21 -43.27 23.50
CA THR A 1007 -22.34 -42.11 23.25
C THR A 1007 -21.07 -42.14 24.07
N LYS A 1008 -21.13 -42.65 25.31
CA LYS A 1008 -19.91 -42.96 26.08
C LYS A 1008 -19.06 -44.01 25.38
N ASP A 1009 -19.68 -45.05 24.82
CA ASP A 1009 -18.98 -46.11 24.09
C ASP A 1009 -18.41 -45.65 22.76
N ARG A 1010 -19.07 -44.72 22.05
CA ARG A 1010 -18.51 -44.13 20.83
C ARG A 1010 -17.32 -43.23 21.13
N MET A 1011 -17.41 -42.41 22.18
CA MET A 1011 -16.29 -41.58 22.65
C MET A 1011 -15.14 -42.44 23.20
N LYS A 1012 -15.45 -43.54 23.92
CA LYS A 1012 -14.45 -44.52 24.34
C LYS A 1012 -13.81 -45.23 23.15
N LYS A 1013 -14.57 -45.62 22.12
CA LYS A 1013 -14.03 -46.23 20.90
C LYS A 1013 -13.15 -45.26 20.11
N GLU A 1014 -13.49 -43.98 20.05
CA GLU A 1014 -12.64 -42.95 19.44
C GLU A 1014 -11.37 -42.70 20.27
N ASP A 1015 -11.46 -42.69 21.60
CA ASP A 1015 -10.30 -42.63 22.50
C ASP A 1015 -9.44 -43.90 22.47
N GLU A 1016 -10.04 -45.08 22.31
CA GLU A 1016 -9.38 -46.37 22.13
C GLU A 1016 -8.71 -46.44 20.76
N ASN A 1017 -9.32 -45.91 19.71
CA ASN A 1017 -8.69 -45.78 18.40
C ASN A 1017 -7.50 -44.80 18.47
N GLY A 1018 -7.65 -43.69 19.20
CA GLY A 1018 -6.55 -42.77 19.51
C GLY A 1018 -5.47 -43.35 20.42
N LYS A 1019 -5.78 -44.36 21.25
CA LYS A 1019 -4.78 -45.14 22.02
C LYS A 1019 -4.11 -46.21 21.15
N ARG A 1020 -4.84 -46.92 20.29
CA ARG A 1020 -4.30 -47.88 19.32
C ARG A 1020 -3.33 -47.22 18.37
N VAL A 1021 -3.65 -46.05 17.83
CA VAL A 1021 -2.73 -45.29 16.99
C VAL A 1021 -1.48 -44.85 17.77
N ARG A 1022 -1.61 -44.55 19.07
CA ARG A 1022 -0.45 -44.26 19.96
C ARG A 1022 0.40 -45.50 20.25
N GLU A 1023 -0.21 -46.66 20.42
CA GLU A 1023 0.46 -47.94 20.67
C GLU A 1023 1.10 -48.51 19.40
N GLU A 1024 0.43 -48.43 18.24
CA GLU A 1024 0.99 -48.76 16.93
C GLU A 1024 2.20 -47.86 16.61
N PHE A 1025 2.11 -46.56 16.92
CA PHE A 1025 3.24 -45.64 16.78
C PHE A 1025 4.37 -45.90 17.80
N ALA A 1026 4.05 -46.39 19.01
CA ALA A 1026 5.05 -46.77 20.01
C ALA A 1026 5.78 -48.06 19.63
N ASN A 1027 5.07 -49.02 19.04
CA ASN A 1027 5.63 -50.27 18.53
C ASN A 1027 6.48 -50.05 17.27
N GLU A 1028 6.07 -49.17 16.35
CA GLU A 1028 6.91 -48.77 15.20
C GLU A 1028 8.22 -48.06 15.64
N VAL A 1029 8.19 -47.36 16.78
CA VAL A 1029 9.38 -46.74 17.39
C VAL A 1029 10.27 -47.76 18.11
N ALA A 1030 9.71 -48.85 18.63
CA ALA A 1030 10.47 -49.95 19.21
C ALA A 1030 11.17 -50.77 18.11
N ASP A 1031 10.43 -51.13 17.05
CA ASP A 1031 10.98 -51.88 15.92
C ASP A 1031 12.08 -51.09 15.17
N LYS A 1032 11.93 -49.77 15.01
CA LYS A 1032 13.00 -48.93 14.42
C LYS A 1032 14.24 -48.80 15.31
N LYS A 1033 14.08 -48.77 16.64
CA LYS A 1033 15.22 -48.74 17.56
C LYS A 1033 16.02 -50.04 17.54
N ASP A 1034 15.35 -51.19 17.40
CA ASP A 1034 16.05 -52.48 17.33
C ASP A 1034 16.76 -52.69 15.98
N VAL A 1035 16.24 -52.11 14.89
CA VAL A 1035 16.91 -52.08 13.57
C VAL A 1035 18.11 -51.12 13.56
N ASP A 1036 17.97 -49.91 14.11
CA ASP A 1036 19.07 -48.93 14.18
C ASP A 1036 20.21 -49.38 15.11
N VAL A 1037 19.90 -50.14 16.17
CA VAL A 1037 20.92 -50.74 17.07
C VAL A 1037 21.62 -51.94 16.40
N ALA A 1038 20.94 -52.67 15.51
CA ALA A 1038 21.53 -53.77 14.74
C ALA A 1038 22.42 -53.26 13.59
N GLU A 1039 22.02 -52.19 12.89
CA GLU A 1039 22.82 -51.57 11.82
C GLU A 1039 24.04 -50.81 12.37
N SER A 1040 23.91 -50.12 13.50
CA SER A 1040 25.05 -49.45 14.15
C SER A 1040 26.09 -50.41 14.74
N LYS A 1041 25.69 -51.63 15.12
CA LYS A 1041 26.63 -52.71 15.50
C LYS A 1041 27.31 -53.34 14.30
N LYS A 1042 26.65 -53.46 13.14
CA LYS A 1042 27.29 -53.92 11.89
C LYS A 1042 28.30 -52.90 11.34
N ALA A 1043 27.94 -51.61 11.32
CA ALA A 1043 28.81 -50.54 10.86
C ALA A 1043 30.09 -50.41 11.71
N LYS A 1044 30.00 -50.58 13.04
CA LYS A 1044 31.16 -50.56 13.94
C LYS A 1044 32.10 -51.77 13.80
N VAL A 1045 31.62 -52.90 13.29
CA VAL A 1045 32.44 -54.10 13.05
C VAL A 1045 33.13 -54.01 11.68
N GLU A 1046 32.47 -53.40 10.68
CA GLU A 1046 33.08 -53.15 9.37
C GLU A 1046 34.14 -52.03 9.43
N GLU A 1047 33.90 -50.94 10.18
CA GLU A 1047 34.90 -49.87 10.36
C GLU A 1047 36.16 -50.32 11.10
N THR A 1048 36.04 -51.20 12.11
CA THR A 1048 37.20 -51.72 12.83
C THR A 1048 38.02 -52.70 11.98
N SER A 1049 37.38 -53.47 11.10
CA SER A 1049 38.06 -54.38 10.18
C SER A 1049 38.82 -53.67 9.04
N ASN A 1050 38.30 -52.53 8.57
CA ASN A 1050 38.93 -51.72 7.51
C ASN A 1050 40.13 -50.90 8.05
N LEU A 1051 40.07 -50.44 9.30
CA LEU A 1051 41.18 -49.73 9.95
C LEU A 1051 42.38 -50.65 10.25
N GLU A 1052 42.14 -51.92 10.59
CA GLU A 1052 43.23 -52.89 10.79
C GLU A 1052 43.90 -53.30 9.46
N THR A 1053 43.13 -53.40 8.36
CA THR A 1053 43.70 -53.73 7.03
C THR A 1053 44.48 -52.57 6.42
N GLU A 1054 44.05 -51.31 6.62
CA GLU A 1054 44.82 -50.14 6.18
C GLU A 1054 46.12 -49.95 6.99
N GLN A 1055 46.11 -50.23 8.30
CA GLN A 1055 47.33 -50.16 9.11
C GLN A 1055 48.35 -51.25 8.75
N PHE A 1056 47.91 -52.45 8.35
CA PHE A 1056 48.81 -53.49 7.85
C PHE A 1056 49.38 -53.18 6.46
N ALA A 1057 48.60 -52.54 5.57
CA ALA A 1057 49.06 -52.14 4.24
C ALA A 1057 50.12 -51.03 4.30
N VAL A 1058 49.93 -50.04 5.18
CA VAL A 1058 50.90 -48.94 5.36
C VAL A 1058 52.23 -49.44 5.97
N LYS A 1059 52.17 -50.44 6.86
CA LYS A 1059 53.37 -51.05 7.45
C LYS A 1059 54.15 -51.91 6.45
N ALA A 1060 53.46 -52.64 5.58
CA ALA A 1060 54.08 -53.45 4.52
C ALA A 1060 54.73 -52.61 3.40
N ILE A 1061 54.22 -51.39 3.16
CA ILE A 1061 54.82 -50.46 2.20
C ILE A 1061 56.08 -49.81 2.78
N ALA A 1062 56.08 -49.46 4.08
CA ALA A 1062 57.25 -48.89 4.75
C ALA A 1062 58.43 -49.88 4.92
N GLU A 1063 58.16 -51.17 5.08
CA GLU A 1063 59.19 -52.22 5.17
C GLU A 1063 59.79 -52.60 3.80
N ASN A 1064 59.09 -52.34 2.69
CA ASN A 1064 59.62 -52.60 1.34
C ASN A 1064 60.49 -51.45 0.78
N GLU A 1065 60.32 -50.22 1.27
CA GLU A 1065 61.16 -49.08 0.88
C GLU A 1065 62.51 -49.05 1.62
N THR A 1066 62.65 -49.78 2.72
CA THR A 1066 63.91 -49.92 3.47
C THR A 1066 64.79 -51.09 3.00
N ALA A 1067 64.30 -51.92 2.08
CA ALA A 1067 65.00 -53.09 1.52
C ALA A 1067 65.37 -52.95 0.03
N ARG A 1068 65.30 -51.74 -0.56
CA ARG A 1068 65.74 -51.45 -1.92
C ARG A 1068 66.94 -50.51 -1.98
#